data_AF-A0A814QTP0-F1
#
_entry.id   AF-A0A814QTP0-F1
#
_cell.length_a   1.000
_cell.length_b   1.000
_cell.length_c   1.000
_cell.angle_alpha   90.00
_cell.angle_beta   90.00
_cell.angle_gamma   90.00
#
_symmetry.space_group_name_H-M   'P 1'
#
loop_
_entity.id
_entity.type
_entity.pdbx_description
1 polymer ?
#
loop_
_entity_poly.entity_id
_entity_poly.type
_entity_poly.pdbx_seq_one_letter_code
_entity_poly.pdbx_strand_id
1 'polypeptide(L)'
;MNNKVTTVYVRLIFLRIGEIDTLNEKYQAQASIESRWAVDSEQLLAELSADDQQSLADGKSVSLQKYTESHWHPQIYIENALGDLKEQIRYTAKISKHDNRLYICEQRDIKGLFWEKLELQYFPSDVQDLSISVASMLYNDRVILLPDGDRKSGVNREAFVDQQEWNLYAHVDAEQRTTAEFDFDSTDQDDRPTTNIVGERKRTIVTVTCHVARRSSYFYWNGYCLIFLITLVSYTCFFIPPSQMYNRIQVTCTLLLTSITFRWTVNRSLPTISYLTTLDTYGIVCIFALVVSGIWHTLAGYLTFEYTANFVVTPRSWQVKYDRIAFCVQFGLFVFGNIAFLIWLHFVPLKQRRIMNEKDAALHVQKPGSKRKISEIDTLNEKYQAQASIESRWAVDSEQLLAELSADDQQSLADGKSVSLLKYTESHWHPQLYIENALGDLKEQIRYTAKISKDDTKIDICEQRDIKGLFWEKLELYHFPTDVQDLSISVASMLYNDRVVLLPDGDRKSGVNREAFVDQQEWNLYAHVDAEQRTTDEFDFESIDQDDRPTTNIVGARKRTIVTVTCHAARESSYFYWNGFCLIFLITLISYTCYFIPPHQMVNRIQTSSTLLLTSITFRWTVNRSLPTISYLTTMDKYGIACIFSLVGNVIWHTFIGYLTFEYTPNFSSNPHMWQVKTDRIAFCVSFSIFILAHMFFVIWLLAVPLNHRRKMNKKDAALNLTKPKGKRSLRVTDIEIERSSSSARIADDAMNLQTI
;
A
#
# COMPACT_ATOMS: atom_id res chain seq x y z
N MET A 1 21.25 -50.52 -1.52
CA MET A 1 20.40 -49.64 -2.34
C MET A 1 21.34 -48.75 -3.14
N ASN A 2 21.34 -48.85 -4.48
CA ASN A 2 22.15 -47.96 -5.32
C ASN A 2 21.75 -46.51 -5.00
N ASN A 3 22.72 -45.67 -4.61
CA ASN A 3 22.55 -44.22 -4.46
C ASN A 3 22.31 -43.61 -5.86
N LYS A 4 21.12 -43.81 -6.40
CA LYS A 4 20.68 -43.13 -7.63
C LYS A 4 20.29 -41.71 -7.20
N VAL A 5 21.03 -40.73 -7.70
CA VAL A 5 20.71 -39.32 -7.51
C VAL A 5 19.42 -39.02 -8.25
N THR A 6 18.43 -38.49 -7.55
CA THR A 6 17.14 -38.11 -8.13
C THR A 6 17.13 -36.61 -8.43
N THR A 7 16.85 -36.26 -9.68
CA THR A 7 16.63 -34.88 -10.09
C THR A 7 15.17 -34.49 -9.86
N VAL A 8 14.97 -33.40 -9.13
CA VAL A 8 13.65 -32.85 -8.80
C VAL A 8 13.55 -31.48 -9.47
N TYR A 9 12.58 -31.32 -10.37
CA TYR A 9 12.30 -30.03 -11.00
C TYR A 9 11.30 -29.25 -10.17
N VAL A 10 11.60 -27.99 -9.89
CA VAL A 10 10.81 -27.11 -9.02
C VAL A 10 10.31 -25.92 -9.82
N ARG A 11 9.03 -25.60 -9.63
CA ARG A 11 8.36 -24.41 -10.13
C ARG A 11 7.62 -23.75 -8.98
N LEU A 12 7.59 -22.42 -8.97
CA LEU A 12 6.87 -21.66 -7.96
C LEU A 12 5.95 -20.62 -8.61
N ILE A 13 4.71 -20.54 -8.11
CA ILE A 13 3.73 -19.52 -8.50
C ILE A 13 3.40 -18.69 -7.27
N PHE A 14 3.70 -17.39 -7.31
CA PHE A 14 3.24 -16.44 -6.30
C PHE A 14 1.75 -16.20 -6.52
N LEU A 15 0.92 -16.68 -5.59
CA LEU A 15 -0.53 -16.54 -5.63
C LEU A 15 -0.98 -15.19 -5.10
N ARG A 16 -0.39 -14.75 -3.97
CA ARG A 16 -0.68 -13.47 -3.32
C ARG A 16 0.56 -12.97 -2.60
N ILE A 17 0.97 -11.74 -2.86
CA ILE A 17 2.05 -11.08 -2.11
C ILE A 17 1.38 -10.03 -1.21
N GLY A 18 1.65 -10.13 0.09
CA GLY A 18 1.11 -9.30 1.14
C GLY A 18 1.95 -8.04 1.40
N GLU A 19 1.93 -7.58 2.65
CA GLU A 19 2.67 -6.41 3.11
C GLU A 19 4.18 -6.67 3.16
N ILE A 20 4.95 -5.68 2.69
CA ILE A 20 6.43 -5.69 2.70
C ILE A 20 6.90 -4.77 3.84
N ASP A 21 7.38 -5.37 4.93
CA ASP A 21 7.89 -4.62 6.07
C ASP A 21 9.37 -4.29 5.87
N THR A 22 9.62 -3.08 5.38
CA THR A 22 10.97 -2.60 5.09
C THR A 22 11.84 -2.41 6.33
N LEU A 23 11.25 -2.17 7.50
CA LEU A 23 11.99 -1.95 8.75
C LEU A 23 12.51 -3.26 9.34
N ASN A 24 11.72 -4.33 9.23
CA ASN A 24 12.05 -5.65 9.76
C ASN A 24 12.56 -6.63 8.70
N GLU A 25 12.79 -6.19 7.45
CA GLU A 25 13.33 -7.02 6.36
C GLU A 25 12.54 -8.33 6.16
N LYS A 26 11.20 -8.21 6.18
CA LYS A 26 10.30 -9.36 6.04
C LYS A 26 9.11 -9.02 5.16
N TYR A 27 8.53 -10.02 4.52
CA TYR A 27 7.32 -9.85 3.73
C TYR A 27 6.36 -11.04 3.89
N GLN A 28 5.07 -10.79 3.69
CA GLN A 28 4.06 -11.85 3.70
C GLN A 28 3.81 -12.35 2.28
N ALA A 29 3.72 -13.68 2.09
CA ALA A 29 3.30 -14.22 0.80
C ALA A 29 2.51 -15.54 0.93
N GLN A 30 1.75 -15.82 -0.12
CA GLN A 30 1.12 -17.10 -0.40
C GLN A 30 1.60 -17.56 -1.77
N ALA A 31 2.14 -18.78 -1.83
CA ALA A 31 2.70 -19.34 -3.05
C ALA A 31 2.31 -20.81 -3.19
N SER A 32 2.26 -21.30 -4.43
CA SER A 32 2.12 -22.72 -4.75
C SER A 32 3.43 -23.20 -5.35
N ILE A 33 4.02 -24.22 -4.74
CA ILE A 33 5.25 -24.85 -5.18
C ILE A 33 4.88 -26.18 -5.84
N GLU A 34 5.26 -26.36 -7.09
CA GLU A 34 5.13 -27.60 -7.82
C GLU A 34 6.52 -28.23 -7.94
N SER A 35 6.70 -29.40 -7.35
CA SER A 35 7.94 -30.19 -7.46
C SER A 35 7.65 -31.49 -8.17
N ARG A 36 8.44 -31.82 -9.21
CA ARG A 36 8.28 -33.06 -9.98
C ARG A 36 9.56 -33.87 -10.05
N TRP A 37 9.45 -35.19 -9.86
CA TRP A 37 10.56 -36.13 -10.06
C TRP A 37 10.10 -37.37 -10.81
N ALA A 38 11.02 -37.96 -11.57
CA ALA A 38 10.75 -39.18 -12.31
C ALA A 38 10.83 -40.39 -11.37
N VAL A 39 9.87 -41.31 -11.51
CA VAL A 39 9.83 -42.57 -10.76
C VAL A 39 9.70 -43.73 -11.73
N ASP A 40 10.25 -44.89 -11.36
CA ASP A 40 10.15 -46.10 -12.17
C ASP A 40 8.69 -46.58 -12.20
N SER A 41 8.12 -46.65 -13.41
CA SER A 41 6.68 -46.81 -13.65
C SER A 41 6.11 -48.13 -13.13
N GLU A 42 6.89 -49.20 -13.12
CA GLU A 42 6.41 -50.56 -12.80
C GLU A 42 5.97 -50.71 -11.34
N GLN A 43 6.67 -50.08 -10.40
CA GLN A 43 6.35 -50.20 -8.96
C GLN A 43 5.07 -49.44 -8.60
N LEU A 44 4.91 -48.23 -9.14
CA LEU A 44 3.76 -47.38 -8.81
C LEU A 44 2.47 -47.83 -9.52
N LEU A 45 2.58 -48.35 -10.75
CA LEU A 45 1.43 -48.87 -11.50
C LEU A 45 0.81 -50.09 -10.81
N ALA A 46 1.61 -50.94 -10.17
CA ALA A 46 1.11 -52.14 -9.50
C ALA A 46 0.22 -51.86 -8.27
N GLU A 47 0.33 -50.66 -7.67
CA GLU A 47 -0.43 -50.26 -6.48
C GLU A 47 -1.69 -49.43 -6.82
N LEU A 48 -1.82 -48.98 -8.07
CA LEU A 48 -2.94 -48.16 -8.55
C LEU A 48 -4.15 -49.01 -8.97
N SER A 49 -5.35 -48.47 -8.78
CA SER A 49 -6.59 -49.11 -9.24
C SER A 49 -6.64 -49.20 -10.78
N ALA A 50 -7.39 -50.14 -11.35
CA ALA A 50 -7.51 -50.29 -12.80
C ALA A 50 -8.04 -49.01 -13.49
N ASP A 51 -8.95 -48.28 -12.83
CA ASP A 51 -9.51 -47.02 -13.31
C ASP A 51 -8.47 -45.87 -13.28
N ASP A 52 -7.61 -45.86 -12.26
CA ASP A 52 -6.51 -44.90 -12.16
C ASP A 52 -5.42 -45.17 -13.18
N GLN A 53 -5.09 -46.45 -13.43
CA GLN A 53 -4.15 -46.85 -14.48
C GLN A 53 -4.64 -46.41 -15.86
N GLN A 54 -5.95 -46.57 -16.13
CA GLN A 54 -6.56 -46.13 -17.37
C GLN A 54 -6.58 -44.60 -17.49
N SER A 55 -6.86 -43.88 -16.40
CA SER A 55 -6.78 -42.42 -16.36
C SER A 55 -5.36 -41.88 -16.59
N LEU A 56 -4.34 -42.59 -16.06
CA LEU A 56 -2.94 -42.27 -16.29
C LEU A 56 -2.53 -42.49 -17.76
N ALA A 57 -3.02 -43.57 -18.39
CA ALA A 57 -2.82 -43.88 -19.79
C ALA A 57 -3.48 -42.84 -20.72
N ASP A 58 -4.64 -42.30 -20.31
CA ASP A 58 -5.31 -41.17 -20.98
C ASP A 58 -4.59 -39.83 -20.79
N GLY A 59 -3.50 -39.80 -20.02
CA GLY A 59 -2.70 -38.59 -19.74
C GLY A 59 -3.29 -37.66 -18.68
N LYS A 60 -4.33 -38.11 -17.94
CA LYS A 60 -4.90 -37.38 -16.81
C LYS A 60 -4.04 -37.58 -15.56
N SER A 61 -4.06 -36.60 -14.66
CA SER A 61 -3.37 -36.70 -13.37
C SER A 61 -4.21 -37.47 -12.36
N VAL A 62 -3.59 -38.43 -11.66
CA VAL A 62 -4.23 -39.20 -10.58
C VAL A 62 -3.75 -38.69 -9.24
N SER A 63 -4.67 -38.43 -8.29
CA SER A 63 -4.31 -38.02 -6.93
C SER A 63 -3.91 -39.22 -6.07
N LEU A 64 -2.75 -39.16 -5.43
CA LEU A 64 -2.25 -40.22 -4.55
C LEU A 64 -2.57 -39.88 -3.09
N GLN A 65 -3.40 -40.68 -2.42
CA GLN A 65 -3.65 -40.54 -0.99
C GLN A 65 -2.57 -41.27 -0.19
N LYS A 66 -2.06 -40.64 0.89
CA LYS A 66 -1.04 -41.20 1.81
C LYS A 66 0.31 -41.62 1.20
N TYR A 67 0.71 -41.01 0.08
CA TYR A 67 1.99 -41.32 -0.59
C TYR A 67 3.22 -41.25 0.32
N THR A 68 3.28 -40.27 1.23
CA THR A 68 4.41 -40.03 2.14
C THR A 68 4.72 -41.20 3.08
N GLU A 69 3.75 -42.07 3.39
CA GLU A 69 3.94 -43.18 4.34
C GLU A 69 4.62 -44.39 3.69
N SER A 70 4.39 -44.61 2.40
CA SER A 70 4.83 -45.81 1.68
C SER A 70 5.99 -45.59 0.71
N HIS A 71 6.24 -44.35 0.29
CA HIS A 71 7.18 -44.05 -0.78
C HIS A 71 8.23 -42.99 -0.43
N TRP A 72 9.33 -43.01 -1.19
CA TRP A 72 10.37 -42.01 -1.10
C TRP A 72 9.89 -40.64 -1.57
N HIS A 73 10.25 -39.59 -0.82
CA HIS A 73 9.97 -38.20 -1.17
C HIS A 73 11.19 -37.31 -0.88
N PRO A 74 11.35 -36.17 -1.57
CA PRO A 74 12.57 -35.35 -1.51
C PRO A 74 12.70 -34.48 -0.24
N GLN A 75 11.82 -34.60 0.76
CA GLN A 75 11.87 -33.85 2.02
C GLN A 75 12.14 -32.34 1.82
N ILE A 76 11.31 -31.70 1.00
CA ILE A 76 11.44 -30.29 0.68
C ILE A 76 11.04 -29.42 1.88
N TYR A 77 11.81 -28.37 2.14
CA TYR A 77 11.52 -27.31 3.10
C TYR A 77 11.87 -25.94 2.51
N ILE A 78 11.39 -24.88 3.16
CA ILE A 78 11.64 -23.51 2.73
C ILE A 78 12.62 -22.86 3.69
N GLU A 79 13.76 -22.43 3.16
CA GLU A 79 14.89 -21.94 3.96
C GLU A 79 14.60 -20.57 4.58
N ASN A 80 13.98 -19.67 3.81
CA ASN A 80 13.77 -18.28 4.21
C ASN A 80 12.41 -18.02 4.88
N ALA A 81 11.74 -19.07 5.36
CA ALA A 81 10.50 -18.96 6.11
C ALA A 81 10.75 -18.46 7.54
N LEU A 82 9.95 -17.49 7.99
CA LEU A 82 9.97 -16.98 9.36
C LEU A 82 8.83 -17.60 10.18
N GLY A 83 9.19 -18.51 11.08
CA GLY A 83 8.23 -19.22 11.93
C GLY A 83 7.49 -20.35 11.20
N ASP A 84 6.38 -20.80 11.77
CA ASP A 84 5.60 -21.92 11.22
C ASP A 84 4.75 -21.47 10.01
N LEU A 85 4.96 -22.14 8.87
CA LEU A 85 4.16 -21.93 7.67
C LEU A 85 2.84 -22.70 7.75
N LYS A 86 1.75 -22.11 7.28
CA LYS A 86 0.54 -22.87 6.95
C LYS A 86 0.78 -23.56 5.61
N GLU A 87 1.02 -24.86 5.62
CA GLU A 87 1.26 -25.66 4.41
C GLU A 87 0.18 -26.72 4.17
N GLN A 88 -0.16 -26.92 2.89
CA GLN A 88 -1.04 -28.00 2.44
C GLN A 88 -0.34 -28.72 1.28
N ILE A 89 -0.10 -30.03 1.44
CA ILE A 89 0.63 -30.85 0.47
C ILE A 89 -0.33 -31.81 -0.23
N ARG A 90 -0.24 -31.90 -1.56
CA ARG A 90 -0.99 -32.83 -2.41
C ARG A 90 -0.03 -33.55 -3.37
N TYR A 91 -0.18 -34.86 -3.52
CA TYR A 91 0.62 -35.65 -4.45
C TYR A 91 -0.23 -36.10 -5.62
N THR A 92 0.28 -35.94 -6.83
CA THR A 92 -0.37 -36.42 -8.06
C THR A 92 0.64 -37.15 -8.95
N ALA A 93 0.19 -38.21 -9.62
CA ALA A 93 0.99 -38.91 -10.63
C ALA A 93 0.55 -38.47 -12.02
N LYS A 94 1.52 -38.24 -12.92
CA LYS A 94 1.26 -37.90 -14.33
C LYS A 94 2.35 -38.48 -15.23
N ILE A 95 1.96 -39.13 -16.32
CA ILE A 95 2.89 -39.54 -17.37
C ILE A 95 3.19 -38.32 -18.25
N SER A 96 4.48 -37.97 -18.38
CA SER A 96 4.90 -36.93 -19.31
C SER A 96 4.86 -37.44 -20.73
N LYS A 97 4.18 -36.73 -21.63
CA LYS A 97 4.06 -37.10 -23.04
C LYS A 97 5.40 -36.99 -23.80
N HIS A 98 6.33 -36.14 -23.36
CA HIS A 98 7.62 -35.93 -24.03
C HIS A 98 8.60 -37.09 -23.82
N ASP A 99 8.74 -37.57 -22.59
CA ASP A 99 9.73 -38.59 -22.23
C ASP A 99 9.11 -39.97 -21.99
N ASN A 100 7.78 -40.07 -22.04
CA ASN A 100 6.98 -41.24 -21.66
C ASN A 100 7.35 -41.80 -20.27
N ARG A 101 7.85 -40.93 -19.38
CA ARG A 101 8.24 -41.26 -18.01
C ARG A 101 7.14 -40.84 -17.04
N LEU A 102 6.97 -41.64 -15.98
CA LEU A 102 6.07 -41.34 -14.89
C LEU A 102 6.70 -40.28 -13.98
N TYR A 103 6.04 -39.14 -13.86
CA TYR A 103 6.40 -38.09 -12.91
C TYR A 103 5.42 -38.07 -11.76
N ILE A 104 5.97 -37.94 -10.56
CA ILE A 104 5.19 -37.58 -9.38
C ILE A 104 5.33 -36.08 -9.20
N CYS A 105 4.19 -35.41 -9.06
CA CYS A 105 4.07 -33.98 -8.83
C CYS A 105 3.59 -33.76 -7.39
N GLU A 106 4.47 -33.23 -6.54
CA GLU A 106 4.14 -32.67 -5.24
C GLU A 106 3.70 -31.21 -5.45
N GLN A 107 2.46 -30.90 -5.10
CA GLN A 107 1.95 -29.53 -5.02
C GLN A 107 1.87 -29.12 -3.55
N ARG A 108 2.62 -28.09 -3.18
CA ARG A 108 2.64 -27.53 -1.83
C ARG A 108 2.15 -26.09 -1.85
N ASP A 109 1.00 -25.86 -1.25
CA ASP A 109 0.43 -24.53 -1.07
C ASP A 109 0.88 -23.99 0.28
N ILE A 110 1.63 -22.88 0.28
CA ILE A 110 2.22 -22.26 1.47
C ILE A 110 1.66 -20.86 1.71
N LYS A 111 1.48 -20.51 2.98
CA LYS A 111 1.15 -19.16 3.43
C LYS A 111 1.91 -18.82 4.70
N GLY A 112 2.66 -17.73 4.67
CA GLY A 112 3.43 -17.30 5.84
C GLY A 112 4.25 -16.02 5.62
N LEU A 113 5.19 -15.81 6.54
CA LEU A 113 6.15 -14.72 6.50
C LEU A 113 7.49 -15.24 5.99
N PHE A 114 8.15 -14.45 5.15
CA PHE A 114 9.45 -14.76 4.59
C PHE A 114 10.41 -13.64 4.94
N TRP A 115 11.65 -14.02 5.25
CA TRP A 115 12.74 -13.09 5.44
C TRP A 115 13.39 -12.78 4.09
N GLU A 116 13.73 -11.52 3.87
CA GLU A 116 14.44 -11.07 2.68
C GLU A 116 15.30 -9.85 3.01
N LYS A 117 16.54 -9.86 2.53
CA LYS A 117 17.45 -8.75 2.78
C LYS A 117 17.23 -7.65 1.76
N LEU A 118 16.76 -6.48 2.19
CA LEU A 118 16.46 -5.37 1.28
C LEU A 118 17.70 -4.52 0.97
N GLU A 119 18.03 -4.34 -0.31
CA GLU A 119 19.13 -3.48 -0.74
C GLU A 119 18.67 -2.03 -0.96
N LEU A 120 18.89 -1.17 0.04
CA LEU A 120 18.44 0.23 0.06
C LEU A 120 19.48 1.24 -0.43
N GLN A 121 20.56 0.80 -1.10
CA GLN A 121 21.64 1.70 -1.56
C GLN A 121 21.10 2.81 -2.47
N TYR A 122 20.21 2.46 -3.39
CA TYR A 122 19.56 3.38 -4.34
C TYR A 122 18.21 3.90 -3.86
N PHE A 123 17.90 3.79 -2.56
CA PHE A 123 16.68 4.33 -1.99
C PHE A 123 16.55 5.83 -2.31
N PRO A 124 15.39 6.31 -2.80
CA PRO A 124 14.08 5.65 -2.90
C PRO A 124 13.76 5.01 -4.26
N SER A 125 14.71 5.01 -5.21
CA SER A 125 14.50 4.46 -6.57
C SER A 125 14.87 2.99 -6.70
N ASP A 126 15.00 2.31 -5.57
CA ASP A 126 15.35 0.91 -5.44
C ASP A 126 14.35 -0.03 -6.13
N VAL A 127 14.88 -1.18 -6.54
CA VAL A 127 14.16 -2.38 -6.95
C VAL A 127 14.59 -3.45 -5.95
N GLN A 128 13.62 -4.11 -5.32
CA GLN A 128 13.85 -5.15 -4.33
C GLN A 128 13.45 -6.50 -4.92
N ASP A 129 14.21 -7.52 -4.54
CA ASP A 129 14.00 -8.89 -4.98
C ASP A 129 13.37 -9.65 -3.83
N LEU A 130 12.12 -10.10 -3.98
CA LEU A 130 11.44 -10.93 -3.00
C LEU A 130 11.58 -12.39 -3.42
N SER A 131 12.35 -13.16 -2.66
CA SER A 131 12.69 -14.53 -3.01
C SER A 131 12.00 -15.56 -2.11
N ILE A 132 11.73 -16.74 -2.65
CA ILE A 132 11.42 -17.94 -1.86
C ILE A 132 12.46 -19.00 -2.23
N SER A 133 13.18 -19.49 -1.23
CA SER A 133 14.26 -20.47 -1.39
C SER A 133 13.78 -21.85 -0.98
N VAL A 134 13.68 -22.75 -1.95
CA VAL A 134 13.24 -24.13 -1.79
C VAL A 134 14.47 -25.04 -1.71
N ALA A 135 14.59 -25.77 -0.60
CA ALA A 135 15.71 -26.67 -0.32
C ALA A 135 15.20 -28.08 0.03
N SER A 136 16.09 -29.06 0.01
CA SER A 136 15.83 -30.44 0.45
C SER A 136 16.65 -30.76 1.69
N MET A 137 16.09 -31.52 2.62
CA MET A 137 16.85 -32.06 3.76
C MET A 137 17.93 -33.07 3.32
N LEU A 138 17.79 -33.62 2.11
CA LEU A 138 18.74 -34.57 1.53
C LEU A 138 19.89 -33.84 0.82
N TYR A 139 21.09 -34.41 0.87
CA TYR A 139 22.27 -33.85 0.20
C TYR A 139 22.30 -34.20 -1.30
N ASN A 140 23.22 -33.55 -2.04
CA ASN A 140 23.39 -33.70 -3.48
C ASN A 140 23.78 -35.11 -3.94
N ASP A 141 24.19 -35.98 -3.01
CA ASP A 141 24.42 -37.40 -3.26
C ASP A 141 23.11 -38.19 -3.46
N ARG A 142 21.96 -37.59 -3.10
CA ARG A 142 20.64 -38.18 -3.24
C ARG A 142 19.67 -37.32 -4.04
N VAL A 143 19.67 -36.00 -3.85
CA VAL A 143 18.69 -35.09 -4.48
C VAL A 143 19.37 -33.87 -5.06
N ILE A 144 19.03 -33.56 -6.31
CA ILE A 144 19.41 -32.30 -6.96
C ILE A 144 18.13 -31.57 -7.38
N LEU A 145 17.96 -30.35 -6.87
CA LEU A 145 16.84 -29.48 -7.21
C LEU A 145 17.20 -28.60 -8.42
N LEU A 146 16.38 -28.60 -9.46
CA LEU A 146 16.56 -27.77 -10.65
C LEU A 146 15.31 -26.92 -10.90
N PRO A 147 15.43 -25.67 -11.38
CA PRO A 147 14.25 -24.94 -11.86
C PRO A 147 13.65 -25.64 -13.09
N ASP A 148 12.33 -25.72 -13.15
CA ASP A 148 11.63 -26.33 -14.29
C ASP A 148 11.75 -25.46 -15.55
N GLY A 149 12.44 -25.97 -16.58
CA GLY A 149 12.59 -25.28 -17.86
C GLY A 149 11.34 -25.35 -18.76
N ASP A 150 10.51 -26.38 -18.59
CA ASP A 150 9.31 -26.60 -19.39
C ASP A 150 8.13 -25.78 -18.84
N ARG A 151 8.00 -25.74 -17.51
CA ARG A 151 6.95 -25.00 -16.81
C ARG A 151 7.52 -23.82 -16.05
N LYS A 152 7.42 -22.63 -16.65
CA LYS A 152 7.96 -21.40 -16.05
C LYS A 152 7.22 -21.01 -14.76
N SER A 153 7.98 -20.55 -13.77
CA SER A 153 7.49 -19.86 -12.57
C SER A 153 6.74 -18.58 -12.95
N GLY A 154 5.85 -18.10 -12.07
CA GLY A 154 5.01 -16.95 -12.38
C GLY A 154 4.49 -16.22 -11.14
N VAL A 155 3.88 -15.06 -11.36
CA VAL A 155 3.31 -14.22 -10.31
C VAL A 155 1.94 -13.71 -10.71
N ASN A 156 0.98 -13.77 -9.79
CA ASN A 156 -0.31 -13.14 -9.95
C ASN A 156 -0.25 -11.66 -9.53
N ARG A 157 -0.28 -10.76 -10.51
CA ARG A 157 -0.28 -9.31 -10.26
C ARG A 157 -1.55 -8.80 -9.61
N GLU A 158 -2.69 -9.41 -9.91
CA GLU A 158 -4.00 -8.93 -9.46
C GLU A 158 -4.17 -9.10 -7.94
N ALA A 159 -3.50 -10.11 -7.38
CA ALA A 159 -3.49 -10.41 -5.96
C ALA A 159 -2.32 -9.75 -5.20
N PHE A 160 -1.63 -8.76 -5.77
CA PHE A 160 -0.62 -8.01 -5.03
C PHE A 160 -1.28 -6.99 -4.10
N VAL A 161 -0.96 -7.04 -2.80
CA VAL A 161 -1.59 -6.22 -1.75
C VAL A 161 -0.87 -4.89 -1.52
N ASP A 162 0.40 -4.72 -1.92
CA ASP A 162 1.23 -3.54 -1.62
C ASP A 162 1.58 -2.67 -2.85
N GLN A 163 0.65 -2.51 -3.79
CA GLN A 163 0.83 -1.67 -4.98
C GLN A 163 0.97 -0.15 -4.69
N GLN A 164 0.48 0.35 -3.55
CA GLN A 164 0.56 1.77 -3.18
C GLN A 164 1.99 2.24 -2.91
N GLU A 165 2.81 1.38 -2.30
CA GLU A 165 4.22 1.66 -2.10
C GLU A 165 5.09 1.03 -3.19
N TRP A 166 4.64 -0.07 -3.82
CA TRP A 166 5.47 -0.84 -4.75
C TRP A 166 4.83 -1.10 -6.11
N ASN A 167 5.65 -1.32 -7.13
CA ASN A 167 5.21 -1.75 -8.45
C ASN A 167 5.80 -3.13 -8.75
N LEU A 168 4.94 -4.12 -8.97
CA LEU A 168 5.33 -5.51 -9.17
C LEU A 168 5.56 -5.84 -10.64
N TYR A 169 6.76 -6.35 -10.95
CA TYR A 169 7.09 -6.85 -12.29
C TYR A 169 6.46 -8.24 -12.53
N ALA A 170 6.16 -8.62 -13.79
CA ALA A 170 5.51 -9.89 -14.14
C ALA A 170 6.51 -10.99 -14.39
N HIS A 171 7.74 -10.65 -14.76
CA HIS A 171 8.79 -11.63 -14.87
C HIS A 171 9.23 -12.10 -13.49
N VAL A 172 9.52 -13.38 -13.41
CA VAL A 172 10.01 -14.07 -12.23
C VAL A 172 11.29 -14.78 -12.66
N ASP A 173 12.36 -14.55 -11.93
CA ASP A 173 13.65 -15.18 -12.18
C ASP A 173 13.77 -16.41 -11.25
N ALA A 174 14.33 -17.51 -11.76
CA ALA A 174 14.51 -18.75 -11.01
C ALA A 174 15.97 -19.19 -11.14
N GLU A 175 16.68 -19.24 -10.03
CA GLU A 175 18.11 -19.56 -9.97
C GLU A 175 18.35 -20.80 -9.12
N GLN A 176 19.32 -21.61 -9.53
CA GLN A 176 19.83 -22.71 -8.73
C GLN A 176 21.09 -22.24 -7.99
N ARG A 177 21.11 -22.45 -6.68
CA ARG A 177 22.25 -22.20 -5.80
C ARG A 177 22.69 -23.50 -5.15
N THR A 178 23.95 -23.59 -4.75
CA THR A 178 24.49 -24.75 -4.02
C THR A 178 25.20 -24.27 -2.77
N THR A 179 24.76 -24.77 -1.62
CA THR A 179 25.32 -24.44 -0.32
C THR A 179 26.13 -25.63 0.18
N ALA A 180 27.34 -25.38 0.67
CA ALA A 180 28.18 -26.37 1.33
C ALA A 180 27.95 -26.32 2.84
N GLU A 181 27.57 -27.46 3.42
CA GLU A 181 27.48 -27.67 4.86
C GLU A 181 28.69 -28.51 5.31
N PHE A 182 29.25 -28.14 6.46
CA PHE A 182 30.36 -28.86 7.09
C PHE A 182 29.81 -29.78 8.17
N ASP A 183 30.06 -31.08 8.03
CA ASP A 183 29.76 -32.05 9.10
C ASP A 183 30.86 -31.95 10.16
N PHE A 184 30.45 -31.70 11.41
CA PHE A 184 31.32 -31.72 12.59
C PHE A 184 31.08 -33.00 13.37
N ASP A 185 32.11 -33.84 13.56
CA ASP A 185 32.05 -34.89 14.57
C ASP A 185 32.48 -34.31 15.92
N SER A 186 31.62 -34.42 16.93
CA SER A 186 32.05 -34.28 18.32
C SER A 186 32.49 -35.65 18.83
N THR A 187 33.74 -36.02 18.58
CA THR A 187 34.35 -37.15 19.30
C THR A 187 34.72 -36.69 20.70
N ASP A 188 33.95 -37.10 21.71
CA ASP A 188 34.30 -36.99 23.12
C ASP A 188 35.47 -37.95 23.42
N GLN A 189 36.69 -37.53 23.11
CA GLN A 189 37.90 -38.25 23.50
C GLN A 189 38.82 -37.30 24.28
N ASP A 190 38.84 -37.50 25.60
CA ASP A 190 39.67 -36.88 26.63
C ASP A 190 39.68 -35.33 26.69
N ASP A 191 38.76 -34.76 27.48
CA ASP A 191 38.80 -33.42 28.14
C ASP A 191 39.19 -32.17 27.29
N ARG A 192 39.21 -32.27 25.97
CA ARG A 192 39.31 -31.13 25.04
C ARG A 192 38.39 -31.35 23.84
N PRO A 193 37.36 -30.50 23.62
CA PRO A 193 36.56 -30.60 22.41
C PRO A 193 37.46 -30.25 21.22
N THR A 194 37.87 -31.27 20.46
CA THR A 194 38.53 -31.09 19.16
C THR A 194 37.49 -31.29 18.08
N THR A 195 37.02 -30.19 17.48
CA THR A 195 36.10 -30.23 16.35
C THR A 195 36.87 -30.54 15.08
N ASN A 196 36.87 -31.80 14.66
CA ASN A 196 37.48 -32.21 13.39
C ASN A 196 36.42 -32.12 12.27
N ILE A 197 36.77 -31.47 11.16
CA ILE A 197 35.91 -31.37 9.97
C ILE A 197 35.97 -32.71 9.23
N VAL A 198 34.86 -33.45 9.17
CA VAL A 198 34.82 -34.82 8.63
C VAL A 198 34.63 -34.85 7.11
N GLY A 199 33.94 -33.84 6.55
CA GLY A 199 33.73 -33.71 5.11
C GLY A 199 32.81 -32.55 4.73
N GLU A 200 32.91 -32.11 3.48
CA GLU A 200 32.04 -31.09 2.88
C GLU A 200 30.88 -31.79 2.15
N ARG A 201 29.64 -31.50 2.55
CA ARG A 201 28.43 -31.97 1.84
C ARG A 201 27.70 -30.80 1.22
N LYS A 202 27.25 -30.98 -0.01
CA LYS A 202 26.57 -29.91 -0.76
C LYS A 202 25.07 -30.17 -0.82
N ARG A 203 24.28 -29.11 -0.70
CA ARG A 203 22.84 -29.09 -0.94
C ARG A 203 22.51 -28.11 -2.04
N THR A 204 21.57 -28.50 -2.88
CA THR A 204 21.06 -27.66 -3.96
C THR A 204 19.82 -26.94 -3.48
N ILE A 205 19.71 -25.65 -3.79
CA ILE A 205 18.61 -24.77 -3.41
C ILE A 205 18.10 -24.11 -4.68
N VAL A 206 16.79 -24.08 -4.88
CA VAL A 206 16.16 -23.35 -5.98
C VAL A 206 15.52 -22.11 -5.39
N THR A 207 16.03 -20.94 -5.77
CA THR A 207 15.54 -19.64 -5.34
C THR A 207 14.73 -19.02 -6.45
N VAL A 208 13.46 -18.73 -6.19
CA VAL A 208 12.57 -18.06 -7.15
C VAL A 208 12.32 -16.64 -6.66
N THR A 209 12.68 -15.65 -7.47
CA THR A 209 12.67 -14.22 -7.14
C THR A 209 11.63 -13.48 -7.98
N CYS A 210 10.77 -12.72 -7.31
CA CYS A 210 9.94 -11.71 -7.95
C CYS A 210 10.47 -10.30 -7.64
N HIS A 211 10.37 -9.40 -8.60
CA HIS A 211 10.96 -8.06 -8.49
C HIS A 211 9.87 -7.01 -8.22
N VAL A 212 10.11 -6.15 -7.23
CA VAL A 212 9.22 -5.04 -6.87
C VAL A 212 9.98 -3.71 -6.87
N ALA A 213 9.41 -2.65 -7.45
CA ALA A 213 10.01 -1.32 -7.50
C ALA A 213 9.24 -0.32 -6.65
N ARG A 214 9.91 0.42 -5.75
CA ARG A 214 9.23 1.40 -4.89
C ARG A 214 8.65 2.57 -5.68
N ARG A 215 7.50 3.12 -5.30
CA ARG A 215 6.96 4.37 -5.84
C ARG A 215 7.67 5.57 -5.19
N SER A 216 8.73 6.01 -5.83
CA SER A 216 9.70 7.00 -5.30
C SER A 216 9.22 8.47 -5.27
N SER A 217 8.08 8.80 -5.90
CA SER A 217 7.64 10.19 -6.11
C SER A 217 7.49 10.99 -4.82
N TYR A 218 6.89 10.39 -3.79
CA TYR A 218 6.77 10.96 -2.45
C TYR A 218 8.13 11.39 -1.88
N PHE A 219 9.15 10.54 -1.95
CA PHE A 219 10.48 10.82 -1.41
C PHE A 219 11.24 11.89 -2.21
N TYR A 220 10.93 12.09 -3.50
CA TYR A 220 11.50 13.21 -4.27
C TYR A 220 11.01 14.56 -3.76
N TRP A 221 9.70 14.71 -3.54
CA TRP A 221 9.13 15.96 -3.05
C TRP A 221 9.36 16.19 -1.56
N ASN A 222 9.33 15.13 -0.76
CA ASN A 222 9.38 15.26 0.70
C ASN A 222 10.77 15.06 1.28
N GLY A 223 11.64 14.32 0.58
CA GLY A 223 13.04 14.14 0.96
C GLY A 223 13.95 15.16 0.26
N TYR A 224 14.23 14.92 -1.02
CA TYR A 224 15.23 15.68 -1.78
C TYR A 224 14.87 17.17 -1.90
N CYS A 225 13.63 17.50 -2.27
CA CYS A 225 13.23 18.90 -2.45
C CYS A 225 13.29 19.70 -1.14
N LEU A 226 12.93 19.13 0.01
CA LEU A 226 12.99 19.84 1.29
C LEU A 226 14.42 20.14 1.73
N ILE A 227 15.33 19.15 1.64
CA ILE A 227 16.76 19.36 1.93
C ILE A 227 17.34 20.41 0.99
N PHE A 228 17.02 20.34 -0.31
CA PHE A 228 17.44 21.33 -1.30
C PHE A 228 17.01 22.75 -0.90
N LEU A 229 15.74 22.96 -0.51
CA LEU A 229 15.23 24.27 -0.11
C LEU A 229 15.90 24.80 1.17
N ILE A 230 16.17 23.93 2.15
CA ILE A 230 16.90 24.30 3.38
C ILE A 230 18.32 24.77 3.04
N THR A 231 19.05 24.02 2.20
CA THR A 231 20.40 24.40 1.78
C THR A 231 20.38 25.65 0.90
N LEU A 232 19.39 25.81 0.02
CA LEU A 232 19.23 27.03 -0.80
C LEU A 232 19.08 28.28 0.07
N VAL A 233 18.27 28.20 1.13
CA VAL A 233 18.07 29.31 2.07
C VAL A 233 19.35 29.65 2.84
N SER A 234 20.24 28.68 3.10
CA SER A 234 21.50 28.98 3.80
C SER A 234 22.40 29.97 3.08
N TYR A 235 22.34 30.02 1.74
CA TYR A 235 23.14 30.95 0.96
C TYR A 235 22.64 32.41 1.09
N THR A 236 21.46 32.63 1.66
CA THR A 236 20.98 33.98 1.97
C THR A 236 21.80 34.66 3.08
N CYS A 237 22.48 33.88 3.94
CA CYS A 237 23.36 34.38 4.99
C CYS A 237 24.52 35.24 4.45
N PHE A 238 25.01 34.97 3.23
CA PHE A 238 26.09 35.73 2.61
C PHE A 238 25.72 37.20 2.34
N PHE A 239 24.43 37.51 2.25
CA PHE A 239 23.95 38.86 1.98
C PHE A 239 23.81 39.71 3.25
N ILE A 240 23.84 39.11 4.45
CA ILE A 240 23.93 39.84 5.73
C ILE A 240 25.32 40.48 5.83
N PRO A 241 25.53 41.75 6.23
CA PRO A 241 26.86 42.37 6.29
C PRO A 241 27.92 41.57 7.09
N PRO A 242 29.19 41.54 6.66
CA PRO A 242 30.28 40.88 7.38
C PRO A 242 30.51 41.43 8.80
N SER A 243 30.12 42.68 9.03
CA SER A 243 30.21 43.32 10.35
C SER A 243 29.32 42.67 11.41
N GLN A 244 28.31 41.90 11.00
CA GLN A 244 27.34 41.26 11.88
C GLN A 244 27.57 39.74 11.94
N MET A 245 28.79 39.34 12.32
CA MET A 245 29.21 37.93 12.43
C MET A 245 28.25 37.09 13.28
N TYR A 246 27.85 37.59 14.45
CA TYR A 246 26.95 36.88 15.36
C TYR A 246 25.66 36.43 14.66
N ASN A 247 25.06 37.32 13.89
CA ASN A 247 23.80 37.06 13.18
C ASN A 247 23.96 36.03 12.06
N ARG A 248 25.07 36.09 11.30
CA ARG A 248 25.38 35.10 10.25
C ARG A 248 25.55 33.70 10.83
N ILE A 249 26.31 33.58 11.92
CA ILE A 249 26.55 32.31 12.60
C ILE A 249 25.25 31.77 13.19
N GLN A 250 24.44 32.61 13.84
CA GLN A 250 23.17 32.21 14.43
C GLN A 250 22.24 31.57 13.39
N VAL A 251 21.98 32.24 12.26
CA VAL A 251 21.11 31.71 11.20
C VAL A 251 21.69 30.42 10.61
N THR A 252 23.01 30.37 10.38
CA THR A 252 23.68 29.17 9.84
C THR A 252 23.54 27.97 10.79
N CYS A 253 23.72 28.18 12.10
CA CYS A 253 23.53 27.13 13.12
C CYS A 253 22.07 26.66 13.21
N THR A 254 21.10 27.56 13.08
CA THR A 254 19.67 27.19 13.06
C THR A 254 19.34 26.31 11.86
N LEU A 255 19.86 26.63 10.66
CA LEU A 255 19.67 25.82 9.46
C LEU A 255 20.43 24.49 9.53
N LEU A 256 21.60 24.45 10.17
CA LEU A 256 22.35 23.22 10.42
C LEU A 256 21.56 22.27 11.35
N LEU A 257 21.05 22.79 12.48
CA LEU A 257 20.23 22.02 13.41
C LEU A 257 19.00 21.45 12.70
N THR A 258 18.35 22.28 11.87
CA THR A 258 17.21 21.88 11.04
C THR A 258 17.56 20.70 10.13
N SER A 259 18.66 20.80 9.39
CA SER A 259 19.06 19.76 8.43
C SER A 259 19.39 18.45 9.14
N ILE A 260 19.99 18.51 10.33
CA ILE A 260 20.30 17.33 11.15
C ILE A 260 19.01 16.72 11.71
N THR A 261 18.12 17.54 12.26
CA THR A 261 16.81 17.09 12.76
C THR A 261 16.02 16.43 11.64
N PHE A 262 15.96 17.04 10.44
CA PHE A 262 15.29 16.48 9.27
C PHE A 262 15.89 15.14 8.87
N ARG A 263 17.22 15.00 8.82
CA ARG A 263 17.87 13.72 8.54
C ARG A 263 17.49 12.64 9.55
N TRP A 264 17.58 12.93 10.85
CA TRP A 264 17.26 11.94 11.89
C TRP A 264 15.80 11.48 11.80
N THR A 265 14.94 12.43 11.48
CA THR A 265 13.53 12.27 11.23
C THR A 265 13.23 11.32 10.06
N VAL A 266 13.96 11.44 8.94
CA VAL A 266 13.83 10.52 7.80
C VAL A 266 14.41 9.13 8.11
N ASN A 267 15.51 9.05 8.86
CA ASN A 267 16.16 7.77 9.15
C ASN A 267 15.34 6.88 10.09
N ARG A 268 14.27 7.40 10.71
CA ARG A 268 13.33 6.59 11.50
C ARG A 268 12.39 5.73 10.66
N SER A 269 12.22 6.05 9.37
CA SER A 269 11.38 5.27 8.45
C SER A 269 12.17 4.24 7.65
N LEU A 270 13.46 4.05 7.94
CA LEU A 270 14.33 3.08 7.27
C LEU A 270 14.98 2.16 8.30
N PRO A 271 15.25 0.88 7.95
CA PRO A 271 15.99 -0.02 8.82
C PRO A 271 17.40 0.53 9.09
N THR A 272 17.98 0.17 10.22
CA THR A 272 19.33 0.58 10.60
C THR A 272 20.37 -0.19 9.79
N ILE A 273 20.68 0.31 8.59
CA ILE A 273 21.67 -0.26 7.68
C ILE A 273 23.07 0.34 7.89
N SER A 274 24.11 -0.46 7.68
CA SER A 274 25.52 -0.05 7.89
C SER A 274 26.09 0.83 6.78
N TYR A 275 25.43 0.90 5.62
CA TYR A 275 25.84 1.71 4.48
C TYR A 275 24.91 2.92 4.29
N LEU A 276 25.38 3.90 3.52
CA LEU A 276 24.66 5.14 3.28
C LEU A 276 23.70 5.00 2.10
N THR A 277 22.44 5.40 2.27
CA THR A 277 21.49 5.48 1.14
C THR A 277 21.82 6.66 0.24
N THR A 278 21.29 6.66 -0.99
CA THR A 278 21.42 7.82 -1.89
C THR A 278 20.82 9.09 -1.28
N LEU A 279 19.65 8.97 -0.62
CA LEU A 279 19.02 10.07 0.09
C LEU A 279 19.90 10.60 1.23
N ASP A 280 20.46 9.70 2.04
CA ASP A 280 21.38 10.07 3.11
C ASP A 280 22.66 10.74 2.58
N THR A 281 23.21 10.22 1.48
CA THR A 281 24.42 10.76 0.85
C THR A 281 24.20 12.22 0.44
N TYR A 282 23.09 12.49 -0.25
CA TYR A 282 22.71 13.85 -0.61
C TYR A 282 22.50 14.73 0.63
N GLY A 283 21.80 14.23 1.65
CA GLY A 283 21.59 14.94 2.91
C GLY A 283 22.89 15.30 3.63
N ILE A 284 23.87 14.38 3.67
CA ILE A 284 25.18 14.64 4.28
C ILE A 284 25.98 15.65 3.47
N VAL A 285 25.96 15.59 2.13
CA VAL A 285 26.61 16.60 1.28
C VAL A 285 26.04 17.99 1.54
N CYS A 286 24.72 18.11 1.67
CA CYS A 286 24.04 19.35 2.05
C CYS A 286 24.44 19.84 3.46
N ILE A 287 24.52 18.94 4.45
CA ILE A 287 25.00 19.28 5.80
C ILE A 287 26.47 19.76 5.75
N PHE A 288 27.31 19.10 4.97
CA PHE A 288 28.71 19.49 4.80
C PHE A 288 28.81 20.88 4.15
N ALA A 289 27.99 21.18 3.15
CA ALA A 289 27.91 22.53 2.57
C ALA A 289 27.52 23.59 3.61
N LEU A 290 26.57 23.29 4.51
CA LEU A 290 26.21 24.17 5.62
C LEU A 290 27.37 24.40 6.59
N VAL A 291 28.13 23.35 6.92
CA VAL A 291 29.31 23.45 7.80
C VAL A 291 30.40 24.30 7.15
N VAL A 292 30.68 24.10 5.86
CA VAL A 292 31.64 24.92 5.10
C VAL A 292 31.22 26.40 5.08
N SER A 293 29.92 26.68 4.88
CA SER A 293 29.39 28.04 4.98
C SER A 293 29.56 28.62 6.39
N GLY A 294 29.30 27.84 7.44
CA GLY A 294 29.49 28.25 8.84
C GLY A 294 30.96 28.54 9.21
N ILE A 295 31.89 27.72 8.72
CA ILE A 295 33.33 27.94 8.89
C ILE A 295 33.74 29.23 8.18
N TRP A 296 33.27 29.45 6.95
CA TRP A 296 33.52 30.70 6.22
C TRP A 296 33.00 31.92 6.99
N HIS A 297 31.77 31.88 7.51
CA HIS A 297 31.22 32.98 8.29
C HIS A 297 32.05 33.30 9.55
N THR A 298 32.56 32.28 10.23
CA THR A 298 33.46 32.44 11.38
C THR A 298 34.80 33.02 10.96
N LEU A 299 35.41 32.50 9.89
CA LEU A 299 36.70 32.98 9.37
C LEU A 299 36.61 34.42 8.90
N ALA A 300 35.57 34.78 8.13
CA ALA A 300 35.32 36.14 7.69
C ALA A 300 35.18 37.10 8.87
N GLY A 301 34.53 36.67 9.95
CA GLY A 301 34.41 37.44 11.18
C GLY A 301 35.73 37.60 11.94
N TYR A 302 36.54 36.53 12.06
CA TYR A 302 37.86 36.59 12.69
C TYR A 302 38.83 37.50 11.91
N LEU A 303 38.90 37.35 10.59
CA LEU A 303 39.72 38.22 9.74
C LEU A 303 39.26 39.67 9.87
N THR A 304 37.95 39.92 9.99
CA THR A 304 37.43 41.28 10.23
C THR A 304 37.94 41.84 11.56
N PHE A 305 37.95 41.05 12.62
CA PHE A 305 38.44 41.46 13.94
C PHE A 305 39.94 41.80 13.90
N GLU A 306 40.77 40.90 13.38
CA GLU A 306 42.23 41.08 13.28
C GLU A 306 42.63 42.31 12.45
N TYR A 307 42.00 42.51 11.28
CA TYR A 307 42.30 43.67 10.44
C TYR A 307 41.87 44.99 11.10
N THR A 308 40.76 45.01 11.83
CA THR A 308 40.29 46.22 12.54
C THR A 308 41.16 46.52 13.76
N ALA A 309 41.72 45.50 14.41
CA ALA A 309 42.64 45.66 15.53
C ALA A 309 44.01 46.21 15.08
N ASN A 310 44.48 45.84 13.89
CA ASN A 310 45.81 46.19 13.39
C ASN A 310 45.86 47.44 12.49
N PHE A 311 44.73 47.84 11.85
CA PHE A 311 44.68 49.00 10.95
C PHE A 311 43.45 49.89 11.21
N VAL A 312 43.65 51.21 11.23
CA VAL A 312 42.59 52.24 11.45
C VAL A 312 41.68 52.47 10.22
N VAL A 313 41.94 51.77 9.11
CA VAL A 313 41.20 51.94 7.85
C VAL A 313 39.96 51.05 7.83
N THR A 314 38.80 51.60 7.43
CA THR A 314 37.54 50.84 7.33
C THR A 314 37.68 49.67 6.34
N PRO A 315 37.59 48.40 6.80
CA PRO A 315 37.94 47.22 5.99
C PRO A 315 36.89 46.82 4.93
N ARG A 316 35.97 47.73 4.58
CA ARG A 316 34.72 47.42 3.87
C ARG A 316 34.92 46.88 2.44
N SER A 317 35.96 47.31 1.73
CA SER A 317 36.15 46.97 0.30
C SER A 317 36.68 45.56 0.06
N TRP A 318 37.69 45.13 0.82
CA TRP A 318 38.28 43.80 0.67
C TRP A 318 37.33 42.71 1.18
N GLN A 319 36.68 42.93 2.33
CA GLN A 319 35.73 41.98 2.92
C GLN A 319 34.59 41.63 1.97
N VAL A 320 33.93 42.64 1.41
CA VAL A 320 32.82 42.44 0.46
C VAL A 320 33.30 41.70 -0.79
N LYS A 321 34.53 41.97 -1.26
CA LYS A 321 35.09 41.29 -2.43
C LYS A 321 35.32 39.79 -2.15
N TYR A 322 35.98 39.43 -1.06
CA TYR A 322 36.23 38.02 -0.73
C TYR A 322 34.95 37.26 -0.39
N ASP A 323 33.99 37.89 0.28
CA ASP A 323 32.71 37.28 0.61
C ASP A 323 31.85 37.02 -0.64
N ARG A 324 31.86 37.94 -1.62
CA ARG A 324 31.24 37.72 -2.94
C ARG A 324 31.91 36.56 -3.69
N ILE A 325 33.24 36.47 -3.66
CA ILE A 325 33.96 35.37 -4.29
C ILE A 325 33.57 34.04 -3.62
N ALA A 326 33.57 33.98 -2.29
CA ALA A 326 33.18 32.79 -1.55
C ALA A 326 31.73 32.38 -1.83
N PHE A 327 30.79 33.34 -1.88
CA PHE A 327 29.42 33.09 -2.30
C PHE A 327 29.35 32.49 -3.71
N CYS A 328 29.98 33.13 -4.71
CA CYS A 328 29.96 32.65 -6.09
C CYS A 328 30.55 31.24 -6.22
N VAL A 329 31.65 30.96 -5.51
CA VAL A 329 32.29 29.64 -5.51
C VAL A 329 31.40 28.60 -4.84
N GLN A 330 30.92 28.85 -3.62
CA GLN A 330 30.12 27.86 -2.88
C GLN A 330 28.75 27.64 -3.52
N PHE A 331 28.07 28.70 -3.95
CA PHE A 331 26.78 28.60 -4.65
C PHE A 331 26.96 27.96 -6.03
N GLY A 332 28.03 28.30 -6.76
CA GLY A 332 28.37 27.66 -8.03
C GLY A 332 28.62 26.16 -7.89
N LEU A 333 29.37 25.75 -6.87
CA LEU A 333 29.59 24.34 -6.52
C LEU A 333 28.29 23.64 -6.13
N PHE A 334 27.41 24.30 -5.38
CA PHE A 334 26.10 23.76 -5.03
C PHE A 334 25.22 23.54 -6.26
N VAL A 335 25.10 24.53 -7.14
CA VAL A 335 24.31 24.41 -8.39
C VAL A 335 24.89 23.32 -9.28
N PHE A 336 26.20 23.31 -9.48
CA PHE A 336 26.88 22.27 -10.25
C PHE A 336 26.67 20.87 -9.64
N GLY A 337 26.83 20.74 -8.32
CA GLY A 337 26.62 19.49 -7.59
C GLY A 337 25.19 18.97 -7.71
N ASN A 338 24.19 19.85 -7.65
CA ASN A 338 22.78 19.47 -7.85
C ASN A 338 22.50 19.02 -9.29
N ILE A 339 23.04 19.71 -10.29
CA ILE A 339 22.90 19.30 -11.69
C ILE A 339 23.57 17.95 -11.92
N ALA A 340 24.80 17.77 -11.42
CA ALA A 340 25.53 16.51 -11.51
C ALA A 340 24.77 15.37 -10.79
N PHE A 341 24.18 15.65 -9.63
CA PHE A 341 23.35 14.70 -8.89
C PHE A 341 22.10 14.29 -9.67
N LEU A 342 21.38 15.24 -10.28
CA LEU A 342 20.21 14.94 -11.11
C LEU A 342 20.57 14.09 -12.33
N ILE A 343 21.70 14.38 -12.97
CA ILE A 343 22.24 13.58 -14.08
C ILE A 343 22.57 12.17 -13.60
N TRP A 344 23.33 12.04 -12.51
CA TRP A 344 23.70 10.75 -11.92
C TRP A 344 22.46 9.93 -11.53
N LEU A 345 21.46 10.57 -10.91
CA LEU A 345 20.20 9.97 -10.51
C LEU A 345 19.42 9.42 -11.72
N HIS A 346 19.47 10.12 -12.86
CA HIS A 346 18.86 9.67 -14.09
C HIS A 346 19.56 8.46 -14.72
N PHE A 347 20.89 8.38 -14.63
CA PHE A 347 21.68 7.34 -15.29
C PHE A 347 21.91 6.08 -14.45
N VAL A 348 21.92 6.18 -13.12
CA VAL A 348 22.32 5.07 -12.24
C VAL A 348 21.09 4.44 -11.57
N PRO A 349 20.41 5.07 -10.58
CA PRO A 349 19.22 4.49 -9.95
C PRO A 349 18.10 4.10 -10.93
N LEU A 350 17.82 4.93 -11.93
CA LEU A 350 16.73 4.65 -12.87
C LEU A 350 17.08 3.59 -13.93
N LYS A 351 18.36 3.22 -14.08
CA LYS A 351 18.79 2.19 -15.04
C LYS A 351 18.22 0.83 -14.69
N GLN A 352 18.24 0.44 -13.41
CA GLN A 352 17.69 -0.84 -12.97
C GLN A 352 16.21 -0.97 -13.31
N ARG A 353 15.42 0.09 -13.07
CA ARG A 353 14.00 0.13 -13.46
C ARG A 353 13.79 -0.02 -14.97
N ARG A 354 14.66 0.56 -15.80
CA ARG A 354 14.59 0.40 -17.27
C ARG A 354 14.86 -1.03 -17.69
N ILE A 355 15.90 -1.66 -17.14
CA ILE A 355 16.23 -3.05 -17.42
C ILE A 355 15.06 -3.97 -17.04
N MET A 356 14.46 -3.75 -15.87
CA MET A 356 13.29 -4.53 -15.45
C MET A 356 12.06 -4.29 -16.34
N ASN A 357 11.82 -3.05 -16.78
CA ASN A 357 10.76 -2.75 -17.75
C ASN A 357 11.01 -3.45 -19.11
N GLU A 358 12.25 -3.54 -19.56
CA GLU A 358 12.63 -4.23 -20.80
C GLU A 358 12.40 -5.74 -20.68
N LYS A 359 12.79 -6.37 -19.57
CA LYS A 359 12.49 -7.78 -19.27
C LYS A 359 10.98 -8.05 -19.28
N ASP A 360 10.22 -7.15 -18.66
CA ASP A 360 8.76 -7.25 -18.58
C ASP A 360 8.10 -7.10 -19.97
N ALA A 361 8.59 -6.15 -20.78
CA ALA A 361 8.15 -5.98 -22.16
C ALA A 361 8.47 -7.20 -23.04
N ALA A 362 9.66 -7.81 -22.88
CA ALA A 362 10.03 -9.03 -23.59
C ALA A 362 9.09 -10.21 -23.25
N LEU A 363 8.68 -10.33 -21.98
CA LEU A 363 7.70 -11.31 -21.55
C LEU A 363 6.30 -11.06 -22.14
N HIS A 364 5.90 -9.79 -22.28
CA HIS A 364 4.65 -9.41 -22.95
C HIS A 364 4.66 -9.70 -24.46
N VAL A 365 5.79 -9.52 -25.15
CA VAL A 365 5.93 -9.83 -26.58
C VAL A 365 5.81 -11.34 -26.86
N GLN A 366 6.27 -12.19 -25.93
CA GLN A 366 6.09 -13.64 -26.02
C GLN A 366 4.62 -14.08 -25.84
N LYS A 367 3.72 -13.21 -25.39
CA LYS A 367 2.28 -13.49 -25.20
C LYS A 367 1.43 -12.66 -26.17
N PRO A 368 1.30 -13.04 -27.46
CA PRO A 368 0.49 -12.33 -28.43
C PRO A 368 -1.01 -12.60 -28.18
N GLY A 369 -1.60 -11.94 -27.18
CA GLY A 369 -3.03 -12.14 -26.89
C GLY A 369 -3.68 -11.25 -25.83
N SER A 370 -2.93 -10.47 -25.04
CA SER A 370 -3.54 -9.63 -24.01
C SER A 370 -2.93 -8.23 -23.98
N LYS A 371 -3.40 -7.36 -24.88
CA LYS A 371 -3.43 -5.93 -24.58
C LYS A 371 -4.61 -5.66 -23.66
N ARG A 372 -4.49 -6.02 -22.38
CA ARG A 372 -5.36 -5.45 -21.34
C ARG A 372 -4.76 -4.12 -20.92
N LYS A 373 -5.57 -3.08 -21.06
CA LYS A 373 -5.32 -1.76 -20.51
C LYS A 373 -5.44 -1.91 -18.99
N ILE A 374 -4.31 -2.16 -18.32
CA ILE A 374 -4.24 -2.28 -16.87
C ILE A 374 -4.54 -0.89 -16.30
N SER A 375 -5.75 -0.71 -15.78
CA SER A 375 -6.02 0.32 -14.79
C SER A 375 -5.22 -0.05 -13.54
N GLU A 376 -4.35 0.85 -13.08
CA GLU A 376 -3.62 0.74 -11.80
C GLU A 376 -4.56 0.33 -10.65
N ILE A 377 -4.28 -0.76 -9.95
CA ILE A 377 -5.04 -1.19 -8.75
C ILE A 377 -4.13 -1.13 -7.52
N ASP A 378 -3.75 0.10 -7.17
CA ASP A 378 -2.97 0.52 -5.99
C ASP A 378 -3.50 0.01 -4.62
N THR A 379 -3.10 -1.15 -4.13
CA THR A 379 -3.43 -1.71 -2.81
C THR A 379 -2.33 -1.42 -1.76
N LEU A 380 -2.71 -0.93 -0.57
CA LEU A 380 -2.13 -1.07 0.80
C LEU A 380 -2.70 0.11 1.62
N ASN A 381 -3.25 0.08 2.82
CA ASN A 381 -3.59 -0.94 3.81
C ASN A 381 -4.88 -0.42 4.49
N GLU A 382 -6.06 -0.58 3.89
CA GLU A 382 -7.31 -0.05 4.47
C GLU A 382 -8.28 -1.15 4.81
N LYS A 383 -7.87 -1.83 5.87
CA LYS A 383 -8.66 -2.86 6.51
C LYS A 383 -9.79 -2.18 7.25
N TYR A 384 -11.01 -2.67 7.07
CA TYR A 384 -12.13 -2.24 7.88
C TYR A 384 -12.83 -3.47 8.45
N GLN A 385 -13.36 -3.32 9.66
CA GLN A 385 -14.16 -4.36 10.27
C GLN A 385 -15.62 -4.10 9.92
N ALA A 386 -16.30 -5.13 9.42
CA ALA A 386 -17.73 -5.05 9.17
C ALA A 386 -18.45 -6.31 9.65
N GLN A 387 -19.74 -6.13 9.91
CA GLN A 387 -20.70 -7.20 10.09
C GLN A 387 -21.79 -7.03 9.04
N ALA A 388 -22.03 -8.07 8.25
CA ALA A 388 -23.01 -8.04 7.17
C ALA A 388 -23.83 -9.33 7.18
N SER A 389 -25.06 -9.24 6.68
CA SER A 389 -25.91 -10.39 6.40
C SER A 389 -26.11 -10.46 4.89
N ILE A 390 -25.62 -11.52 4.26
CA ILE A 390 -25.73 -11.74 2.82
C ILE A 390 -26.89 -12.70 2.59
N GLU A 391 -27.89 -12.26 1.85
CA GLU A 391 -28.98 -13.11 1.37
C GLU A 391 -28.72 -13.49 -0.09
N SER A 392 -28.72 -14.79 -0.39
CA SER A 392 -28.65 -15.29 -1.77
C SER A 392 -29.83 -16.20 -2.05
N ARG A 393 -30.37 -16.14 -3.27
CA ARG A 393 -31.55 -16.90 -3.70
C ARG A 393 -31.27 -17.66 -4.99
N TRP A 394 -31.70 -18.91 -5.04
CA TRP A 394 -31.82 -19.69 -6.27
C TRP A 394 -33.08 -20.56 -6.23
N ALA A 395 -33.56 -20.95 -7.40
CA ALA A 395 -34.74 -21.79 -7.54
C ALA A 395 -34.34 -23.25 -7.76
N VAL A 396 -35.02 -24.16 -7.06
CA VAL A 396 -34.87 -25.61 -7.18
C VAL A 396 -36.23 -26.23 -7.50
N ASP A 397 -36.22 -27.35 -8.26
CA ASP A 397 -37.44 -28.07 -8.61
C ASP A 397 -38.12 -28.67 -7.38
N SER A 398 -39.44 -28.55 -7.32
CA SER A 398 -40.24 -28.78 -6.11
C SER A 398 -40.32 -30.26 -5.69
N GLU A 399 -40.30 -31.20 -6.64
CA GLU A 399 -40.53 -32.63 -6.37
C GLU A 399 -39.46 -33.28 -5.48
N GLN A 400 -38.18 -32.93 -5.68
CA GLN A 400 -37.07 -33.53 -4.92
C GLN A 400 -37.02 -33.02 -3.48
N LEU A 401 -37.27 -31.73 -3.28
CA LEU A 401 -37.11 -31.08 -1.98
C LEU A 401 -38.34 -31.29 -1.08
N LEU A 402 -39.54 -31.40 -1.65
CA LEU A 402 -40.76 -31.73 -0.91
C LEU A 402 -40.73 -33.16 -0.35
N ALA A 403 -40.11 -34.12 -1.04
CA ALA A 403 -40.06 -35.52 -0.60
C ALA A 403 -39.25 -35.74 0.69
N GLU A 404 -38.32 -34.83 1.02
CA GLU A 404 -37.44 -34.94 2.20
C GLU A 404 -37.92 -34.09 3.41
N LEU A 405 -38.94 -33.25 3.21
CA LEU A 405 -39.49 -32.36 4.25
C LEU A 405 -40.55 -33.06 5.11
N SER A 406 -40.67 -32.65 6.38
CA SER A 406 -41.72 -33.15 7.27
C SER A 406 -43.11 -32.68 6.81
N ALA A 407 -44.17 -33.42 7.15
CA ALA A 407 -45.54 -33.06 6.76
C ALA A 407 -45.97 -31.67 7.27
N ASP A 408 -45.48 -31.26 8.45
CA ASP A 408 -45.73 -29.93 9.03
C ASP A 408 -45.01 -28.81 8.27
N ASP A 409 -43.81 -29.09 7.78
CA ASP A 409 -43.02 -28.16 6.97
C ASP A 409 -43.62 -28.02 5.56
N GLN A 410 -44.07 -29.13 4.96
CA GLN A 410 -44.79 -29.11 3.68
C GLN A 410 -46.07 -28.26 3.79
N GLN A 411 -46.82 -28.40 4.88
CA GLN A 411 -48.02 -27.60 5.13
C GLN A 411 -47.70 -26.12 5.40
N SER A 412 -46.59 -25.84 6.09
CA SER A 412 -46.11 -24.47 6.30
C SER A 412 -45.62 -23.79 5.01
N LEU A 413 -44.97 -24.54 4.12
CA LEU A 413 -44.61 -24.07 2.77
C LEU A 413 -45.87 -23.79 1.93
N ALA A 414 -46.87 -24.67 1.98
CA ALA A 414 -48.15 -24.49 1.29
C ALA A 414 -48.95 -23.27 1.80
N ASP A 415 -48.83 -22.95 3.09
CA ASP A 415 -49.36 -21.70 3.70
C ASP A 415 -48.56 -20.44 3.29
N GLY A 416 -47.52 -20.58 2.47
CA GLY A 416 -46.64 -19.49 2.01
C GLY A 416 -45.64 -19.01 3.06
N LYS A 417 -45.44 -19.75 4.17
CA LYS A 417 -44.45 -19.46 5.20
C LYS A 417 -43.08 -20.02 4.80
N SER A 418 -42.01 -19.37 5.28
CA SER A 418 -40.64 -19.83 5.08
C SER A 418 -40.28 -20.92 6.08
N VAL A 419 -39.70 -22.03 5.61
CA VAL A 419 -39.25 -23.14 6.45
C VAL A 419 -37.73 -23.16 6.54
N SER A 420 -37.16 -23.36 7.73
CA SER A 420 -35.70 -23.45 7.94
C SER A 420 -35.17 -24.87 7.69
N LEU A 421 -34.14 -24.99 6.85
CA LEU A 421 -33.49 -26.26 6.52
C LEU A 421 -32.18 -26.41 7.32
N LEU A 422 -32.12 -27.36 8.25
CA LEU A 422 -30.98 -27.56 9.15
C LEU A 422 -29.81 -28.38 8.55
N LYS A 423 -30.06 -29.19 7.51
CA LYS A 423 -29.05 -30.11 6.90
C LYS A 423 -28.99 -30.04 5.36
N TYR A 424 -29.16 -28.87 4.77
CA TYR A 424 -29.23 -28.74 3.31
C TYR A 424 -27.88 -28.97 2.60
N THR A 425 -26.76 -28.57 3.21
CA THR A 425 -25.43 -28.53 2.58
C THR A 425 -24.81 -29.88 2.23
N GLU A 426 -25.22 -30.97 2.89
CA GLU A 426 -24.61 -32.30 2.69
C GLU A 426 -25.27 -33.09 1.56
N SER A 427 -26.54 -32.82 1.25
CA SER A 427 -27.34 -33.62 0.31
C SER A 427 -27.74 -32.87 -0.98
N HIS A 428 -27.61 -31.55 -1.03
CA HIS A 428 -28.13 -30.74 -2.13
C HIS A 428 -27.11 -29.80 -2.77
N TRP A 429 -27.40 -29.40 -4.01
CA TRP A 429 -26.60 -28.42 -4.74
C TRP A 429 -26.66 -27.04 -4.05
N HIS A 430 -25.48 -26.40 -3.94
CA HIS A 430 -25.33 -25.05 -3.41
C HIS A 430 -24.22 -24.29 -4.16
N PRO A 431 -24.28 -22.95 -4.24
CA PRO A 431 -23.39 -22.14 -5.08
C PRO A 431 -21.96 -21.95 -4.54
N GLN A 432 -21.56 -22.60 -3.43
CA GLN A 432 -20.21 -22.52 -2.84
C GLN A 432 -19.64 -21.09 -2.76
N LEU A 433 -20.39 -20.19 -2.12
CA LEU A 433 -20.01 -18.77 -1.99
C LEU A 433 -18.86 -18.57 -1.01
N TYR A 434 -17.94 -17.67 -1.34
CA TYR A 434 -16.90 -17.16 -0.48
C TYR A 434 -16.73 -15.65 -0.68
N ILE A 435 -16.06 -14.99 0.27
CA ILE A 435 -15.78 -13.56 0.21
C ILE A 435 -14.34 -13.37 -0.23
N GLU A 436 -14.18 -12.74 -1.38
CA GLU A 436 -12.88 -12.54 -2.01
C GLU A 436 -12.01 -11.57 -1.20
N ASN A 437 -12.62 -10.50 -0.69
CA ASN A 437 -11.90 -9.43 -0.01
C ASN A 437 -11.81 -9.58 1.52
N ALA A 438 -12.04 -10.78 2.04
CA ALA A 438 -11.84 -11.09 3.45
C ALA A 438 -10.34 -11.24 3.81
N LEU A 439 -9.97 -10.74 4.98
CA LEU A 439 -8.63 -10.89 5.56
C LEU A 439 -8.67 -11.91 6.71
N GLY A 440 -8.10 -13.09 6.46
CA GLY A 440 -8.07 -14.18 7.44
C GLY A 440 -9.39 -14.97 7.47
N ASP A 441 -9.63 -15.66 8.58
CA ASP A 441 -10.80 -16.52 8.75
C ASP A 441 -11.99 -15.69 9.28
N LEU A 442 -13.12 -15.74 8.59
CA LEU A 442 -14.34 -15.03 8.96
C LEU A 442 -15.13 -15.81 10.02
N LYS A 443 -15.79 -15.08 10.93
CA LYS A 443 -16.86 -15.69 11.75
C LYS A 443 -18.13 -15.70 10.91
N GLU A 444 -18.48 -16.87 10.40
CA GLU A 444 -19.67 -17.06 9.57
C GLU A 444 -20.73 -17.95 10.24
N GLN A 445 -22.00 -17.57 10.08
CA GLN A 445 -23.14 -18.40 10.43
C GLN A 445 -24.07 -18.47 9.21
N ILE A 446 -24.36 -19.68 8.73
CA ILE A 446 -25.17 -19.90 7.53
C ILE A 446 -26.50 -20.54 7.93
N ARG A 447 -27.61 -19.99 7.43
CA ARG A 447 -28.97 -20.53 7.60
C ARG A 447 -29.64 -20.64 6.24
N TYR A 448 -30.29 -21.78 5.98
CA TYR A 448 -31.05 -22.00 4.75
C TYR A 448 -32.55 -21.94 5.06
N THR A 449 -33.30 -21.24 4.21
CA THR A 449 -34.77 -21.20 4.28
C THR A 449 -35.37 -21.47 2.91
N ALA A 450 -36.47 -22.21 2.85
CA ALA A 450 -37.19 -22.50 1.62
C ALA A 450 -38.53 -21.73 1.60
N LYS A 451 -38.92 -21.22 0.43
CA LYS A 451 -40.21 -20.57 0.20
C LYS A 451 -40.76 -20.96 -1.18
N ILE A 452 -42.07 -21.19 -1.28
CA ILE A 452 -42.72 -21.44 -2.59
C ILE A 452 -42.65 -20.17 -3.45
N SER A 453 -42.18 -20.32 -4.69
CA SER A 453 -42.10 -19.24 -5.67
C SER A 453 -43.50 -18.86 -6.17
N LYS A 454 -43.68 -17.63 -6.68
CA LYS A 454 -45.01 -17.13 -7.11
C LYS A 454 -45.64 -17.93 -8.26
N ASP A 455 -44.85 -18.74 -8.97
CA ASP A 455 -45.26 -19.53 -10.12
C ASP A 455 -45.61 -21.00 -9.76
N ASP A 456 -45.72 -21.35 -8.46
CA ASP A 456 -46.13 -22.67 -7.88
C ASP A 456 -45.38 -23.93 -8.37
N THR A 457 -44.41 -23.78 -9.27
CA THR A 457 -43.66 -24.88 -9.90
C THR A 457 -42.24 -25.02 -9.37
N LYS A 458 -41.72 -24.01 -8.65
CA LYS A 458 -40.35 -23.97 -8.13
C LYS A 458 -40.32 -23.52 -6.67
N ILE A 459 -39.34 -24.02 -5.93
CA ILE A 459 -39.06 -23.62 -4.56
C ILE A 459 -37.85 -22.68 -4.58
N ASP A 460 -38.04 -21.46 -4.07
CA ASP A 460 -36.96 -20.49 -3.88
C ASP A 460 -36.24 -20.83 -2.57
N ILE A 461 -34.97 -21.23 -2.69
CA ILE A 461 -34.08 -21.42 -1.55
C ILE A 461 -33.37 -20.10 -1.28
N CYS A 462 -33.39 -19.67 -0.03
CA CYS A 462 -32.73 -18.48 0.47
C CYS A 462 -31.65 -18.88 1.48
N GLU A 463 -30.38 -18.72 1.10
CA GLU A 463 -29.23 -18.81 2.00
C GLU A 463 -28.99 -17.44 2.62
N GLN A 464 -29.07 -17.37 3.95
CA GLN A 464 -28.67 -16.21 4.74
C GLN A 464 -27.33 -16.50 5.42
N ARG A 465 -26.31 -15.71 5.09
CA ARG A 465 -24.97 -15.81 5.66
C ARG A 465 -24.66 -14.56 6.48
N ASP A 466 -24.59 -14.73 7.80
CA ASP A 466 -24.19 -13.70 8.74
C ASP A 466 -22.67 -13.75 8.91
N ILE A 467 -21.98 -12.71 8.45
CA ILE A 467 -20.50 -12.61 8.49
C ILE A 467 -20.04 -11.52 9.44
N LYS A 468 -18.95 -11.78 10.15
CA LYS A 468 -18.19 -10.78 10.90
C LYS A 468 -16.70 -11.01 10.72
N GLY A 469 -16.00 -9.98 10.26
CA GLY A 469 -14.57 -10.08 10.06
C GLY A 469 -13.92 -8.79 9.57
N LEU A 470 -12.66 -8.92 9.18
CA LEU A 470 -11.88 -7.85 8.57
C LEU A 470 -11.93 -8.00 7.06
N PHE A 471 -12.19 -6.90 6.38
CA PHE A 471 -12.20 -6.80 4.92
C PHE A 471 -11.10 -5.86 4.49
N TRP A 472 -10.54 -6.10 3.32
CA TRP A 472 -9.57 -5.19 2.73
C TRP A 472 -10.26 -4.34 1.66
N GLU A 473 -9.94 -3.05 1.68
CA GLU A 473 -10.36 -2.07 0.68
C GLU A 473 -9.19 -1.16 0.35
N LYS A 474 -9.32 -0.45 -0.77
CA LYS A 474 -8.43 0.63 -1.16
C LYS A 474 -9.09 2.00 -0.91
N LEU A 475 -8.54 2.84 -0.05
CA LEU A 475 -8.92 4.24 0.15
C LEU A 475 -8.09 5.15 -0.74
N GLU A 476 -8.79 6.04 -1.40
CA GLU A 476 -8.18 7.00 -2.32
C GLU A 476 -7.99 8.33 -1.57
N LEU A 477 -6.75 8.61 -1.16
CA LEU A 477 -6.41 9.77 -0.35
C LEU A 477 -6.00 11.01 -1.17
N TYR A 478 -6.20 11.00 -2.49
CA TYR A 478 -5.86 12.14 -3.38
C TYR A 478 -6.50 13.45 -2.91
N HIS A 479 -7.76 13.36 -2.46
CA HIS A 479 -8.55 14.49 -1.98
C HIS A 479 -8.60 14.59 -0.45
N PHE A 480 -7.71 13.90 0.26
CA PHE A 480 -7.60 14.02 1.72
C PHE A 480 -7.44 15.49 2.15
N PRO A 481 -8.19 15.99 3.15
CA PRO A 481 -9.07 15.28 4.11
C PRO A 481 -10.56 15.24 3.72
N THR A 482 -10.88 15.61 2.49
CA THR A 482 -12.26 15.82 2.02
C THR A 482 -12.81 14.64 1.23
N ASP A 483 -12.08 13.54 1.29
CA ASP A 483 -12.32 12.28 0.61
C ASP A 483 -13.65 11.63 0.99
N VAL A 484 -14.18 10.87 0.03
CA VAL A 484 -15.27 9.92 0.20
C VAL A 484 -14.69 8.57 -0.19
N GLN A 485 -14.90 7.59 0.66
CA GLN A 485 -14.34 6.27 0.54
C GLN A 485 -15.42 5.24 0.27
N ASP A 486 -15.10 4.28 -0.58
CA ASP A 486 -15.99 3.23 -1.02
C ASP A 486 -15.56 1.94 -0.34
N LEU A 487 -16.34 1.45 0.61
CA LEU A 487 -16.07 0.23 1.38
C LEU A 487 -16.86 -0.92 0.76
N SER A 488 -16.17 -1.89 0.16
CA SER A 488 -16.80 -2.94 -0.63
C SER A 488 -16.74 -4.31 0.03
N ILE A 489 -17.78 -5.12 -0.12
CA ILE A 489 -17.75 -6.56 0.16
C ILE A 489 -17.97 -7.29 -1.16
N SER A 490 -16.99 -8.10 -1.56
CA SER A 490 -17.04 -8.84 -2.82
C SER A 490 -17.31 -10.32 -2.57
N VAL A 491 -18.44 -10.79 -3.10
CA VAL A 491 -18.91 -12.17 -2.99
C VAL A 491 -18.67 -12.88 -4.31
N ALA A 492 -18.00 -14.03 -4.26
CA ALA A 492 -17.68 -14.86 -5.40
C ALA A 492 -18.12 -16.32 -5.15
N SER A 493 -18.21 -17.11 -6.22
CA SER A 493 -18.44 -18.55 -6.15
C SER A 493 -17.15 -19.31 -6.45
N MET A 494 -16.95 -20.46 -5.79
CA MET A 494 -15.88 -21.40 -6.18
C MET A 494 -16.15 -22.05 -7.55
N LEU A 495 -17.41 -22.08 -7.98
CA LEU A 495 -17.84 -22.62 -9.27
C LEU A 495 -17.69 -21.55 -10.36
N TYR A 496 -17.35 -21.99 -11.59
CA TYR A 496 -17.20 -21.08 -12.73
C TYR A 496 -18.57 -20.72 -13.35
N ASN A 497 -18.56 -19.72 -14.26
CA ASN A 497 -19.77 -19.19 -14.92
C ASN A 497 -20.56 -20.21 -15.76
N ASP A 498 -19.96 -21.36 -16.07
CA ASP A 498 -20.66 -22.47 -16.71
C ASP A 498 -21.69 -23.13 -15.77
N ARG A 499 -21.49 -23.02 -14.45
CA ARG A 499 -22.36 -23.60 -13.43
C ARG A 499 -23.08 -22.56 -12.58
N VAL A 500 -22.45 -21.44 -12.24
CA VAL A 500 -23.02 -20.41 -11.36
C VAL A 500 -22.75 -19.02 -11.91
N VAL A 501 -23.81 -18.22 -12.03
CA VAL A 501 -23.71 -16.79 -12.33
C VAL A 501 -24.38 -16.02 -11.21
N LEU A 502 -23.61 -15.15 -10.56
CA LEU A 502 -24.09 -14.28 -9.49
C LEU A 502 -24.64 -12.98 -10.09
N LEU A 503 -25.87 -12.62 -9.71
CA LEU A 503 -26.56 -11.40 -10.13
C LEU A 503 -27.04 -10.63 -8.90
N PRO A 504 -26.93 -9.28 -8.89
CA PRO A 504 -27.53 -8.47 -7.82
C PRO A 504 -29.06 -8.53 -7.90
N ASP A 505 -29.72 -8.71 -6.76
CA ASP A 505 -31.19 -8.76 -6.67
C ASP A 505 -31.80 -7.36 -6.93
N GLY A 506 -32.69 -7.28 -7.93
CA GLY A 506 -33.39 -6.05 -8.30
C GLY A 506 -34.60 -5.73 -7.41
N ASP A 507 -35.21 -6.75 -6.79
CA ASP A 507 -36.43 -6.63 -5.98
C ASP A 507 -36.09 -6.27 -4.53
N ARG A 508 -35.06 -6.92 -3.96
CA ARG A 508 -34.55 -6.64 -2.60
C ARG A 508 -33.24 -5.88 -2.67
N LYS A 509 -33.33 -4.54 -2.57
CA LYS A 509 -32.14 -3.69 -2.55
C LYS A 509 -31.35 -3.88 -1.25
N SER A 510 -30.02 -3.92 -1.38
CA SER A 510 -29.09 -3.87 -0.26
C SER A 510 -29.25 -2.56 0.54
N GLY A 511 -28.98 -2.62 1.84
CA GLY A 511 -29.11 -1.48 2.74
C GLY A 511 -28.08 -1.51 3.85
N VAL A 512 -27.86 -0.35 4.47
CA VAL A 512 -26.89 -0.16 5.55
C VAL A 512 -27.60 0.41 6.77
N ASN A 513 -27.25 -0.11 7.95
CA ASN A 513 -27.72 0.42 9.23
C ASN A 513 -26.78 1.54 9.71
N ARG A 514 -27.22 2.80 9.59
CA ARG A 514 -26.44 3.96 10.03
C ARG A 514 -26.32 4.07 11.55
N GLU A 515 -27.29 3.57 12.30
CA GLU A 515 -27.29 3.66 13.77
C GLU A 515 -26.26 2.72 14.40
N ALA A 516 -25.98 1.59 13.74
CA ALA A 516 -24.96 0.64 14.16
C ALA A 516 -23.52 1.04 13.75
N PHE A 517 -23.35 2.15 13.04
CA PHE A 517 -22.04 2.63 12.63
C PHE A 517 -21.31 3.25 13.82
N VAL A 518 -20.14 2.71 14.17
CA VAL A 518 -19.38 3.10 15.38
C VAL A 518 -18.60 4.39 15.18
N ASP A 519 -17.97 4.57 14.02
CA ASP A 519 -17.02 5.67 13.76
C ASP A 519 -17.69 6.96 13.24
N GLN A 520 -18.90 7.26 13.72
CA GLN A 520 -19.67 8.46 13.34
C GLN A 520 -18.95 9.79 13.65
N GLN A 521 -17.94 9.77 14.53
CA GLN A 521 -17.15 10.94 14.87
C GLN A 521 -16.16 11.34 13.76
N GLU A 522 -15.65 10.36 13.02
CA GLU A 522 -14.68 10.58 11.95
C GLU A 522 -15.29 10.47 10.55
N TRP A 523 -16.38 9.72 10.42
CA TRP A 523 -16.99 9.38 9.13
C TRP A 523 -18.50 9.58 9.15
N ASN A 524 -19.03 10.08 8.04
CA ASN A 524 -20.46 10.15 7.77
C ASN A 524 -20.82 9.10 6.71
N LEU A 525 -21.54 8.06 7.14
CA LEU A 525 -21.98 6.97 6.29
C LEU A 525 -23.23 7.35 5.50
N TYR A 526 -23.19 7.16 4.18
CA TYR A 526 -24.34 7.34 3.30
C TYR A 526 -25.33 6.18 3.41
N ALA A 527 -26.61 6.45 3.13
CA ALA A 527 -27.68 5.46 3.28
C ALA A 527 -27.83 4.53 2.06
N HIS A 528 -27.48 5.02 0.86
CA HIS A 528 -27.47 4.23 -0.35
C HIS A 528 -26.29 3.26 -0.38
N VAL A 529 -26.52 2.11 -0.99
CA VAL A 529 -25.55 1.06 -1.23
C VAL A 529 -25.62 0.74 -2.71
N ASP A 530 -24.47 0.71 -3.37
CA ASP A 530 -24.36 0.36 -4.78
C ASP A 530 -23.95 -1.12 -4.88
N ALA A 531 -24.52 -1.86 -5.83
CA ALA A 531 -24.20 -3.27 -6.06
C ALA A 531 -23.83 -3.45 -7.53
N GLU A 532 -22.59 -3.89 -7.79
CA GLU A 532 -22.04 -4.06 -9.12
C GLU A 532 -21.66 -5.52 -9.37
N GLN A 533 -21.89 -5.98 -10.59
CA GLN A 533 -21.42 -7.28 -11.05
C GLN A 533 -20.13 -7.10 -11.84
N ARG A 534 -19.08 -7.82 -11.43
CA ARG A 534 -17.79 -7.88 -12.11
C ARG A 534 -17.58 -9.29 -12.64
N THR A 535 -16.93 -9.41 -13.79
CA THR A 535 -16.54 -10.71 -14.35
C THR A 535 -15.03 -10.76 -14.41
N THR A 536 -14.43 -11.69 -13.67
CA THR A 536 -13.00 -11.96 -13.70
C THR A 536 -12.73 -13.14 -14.61
N ASP A 537 -11.65 -13.04 -15.39
CA ASP A 537 -11.19 -14.12 -16.25
C ASP A 537 -10.06 -14.85 -15.53
N GLU A 538 -10.31 -16.08 -15.09
CA GLU A 538 -9.29 -16.92 -14.48
C GLU A 538 -8.67 -17.83 -15.55
N PHE A 539 -7.35 -17.83 -15.61
CA PHE A 539 -6.60 -18.64 -16.57
C PHE A 539 -6.34 -20.02 -15.93
N ASP A 540 -7.19 -20.98 -16.25
CA ASP A 540 -6.87 -22.39 -16.01
C ASP A 540 -5.74 -22.79 -16.96
N PHE A 541 -4.58 -23.13 -16.40
CA PHE A 541 -3.49 -23.73 -17.15
C PHE A 541 -3.71 -25.25 -17.24
N GLU A 542 -4.70 -25.70 -18.02
CA GLU A 542 -4.76 -27.11 -18.41
C GLU A 542 -3.81 -27.40 -19.58
N SER A 543 -3.14 -28.55 -19.50
CA SER A 543 -2.03 -28.96 -20.34
C SER A 543 -2.45 -29.51 -21.71
N ILE A 544 -1.77 -29.05 -22.77
CA ILE A 544 -1.35 -29.74 -24.02
C ILE A 544 -2.46 -30.47 -24.82
N ASP A 545 -2.79 -29.89 -25.99
CA ASP A 545 -3.61 -30.46 -27.07
C ASP A 545 -2.92 -31.67 -27.76
N GLN A 546 -3.69 -32.51 -28.48
CA GLN A 546 -3.28 -33.81 -29.05
C GLN A 546 -2.16 -33.79 -30.13
N ASP A 547 -1.67 -32.63 -30.57
CA ASP A 547 -0.77 -32.51 -31.74
C ASP A 547 0.61 -31.85 -31.48
N ASP A 548 1.04 -31.74 -30.22
CA ASP A 548 2.44 -31.42 -29.83
C ASP A 548 3.09 -30.23 -30.60
N ARG A 549 2.31 -29.19 -30.91
CA ARG A 549 2.85 -27.86 -31.23
C ARG A 549 2.84 -27.01 -29.95
N PRO A 550 3.90 -26.23 -29.65
CA PRO A 550 3.87 -25.25 -28.57
C PRO A 550 2.97 -24.07 -28.99
N THR A 551 1.67 -24.31 -29.00
CA THR A 551 0.68 -23.25 -28.98
C THR A 551 0.33 -23.03 -27.52
N THR A 552 0.67 -21.86 -27.00
CA THR A 552 -0.01 -21.25 -25.85
C THR A 552 -1.45 -20.92 -26.24
N ASN A 553 -2.22 -21.91 -26.69
CA ASN A 553 -3.64 -21.78 -26.86
C ASN A 553 -4.22 -21.87 -25.46
N ILE A 554 -4.51 -20.70 -24.89
CA ILE A 554 -5.36 -20.55 -23.71
C ILE A 554 -6.65 -21.31 -24.03
N VAL A 555 -6.83 -22.51 -23.49
CA VAL A 555 -8.09 -23.25 -23.60
C VAL A 555 -9.09 -22.54 -22.72
N GLY A 556 -9.69 -21.48 -23.25
CA GLY A 556 -10.77 -20.70 -22.64
C GLY A 556 -10.39 -20.02 -21.33
N ALA A 557 -10.38 -18.69 -21.30
CA ALA A 557 -10.53 -17.98 -20.03
C ALA A 557 -11.86 -18.42 -19.39
N ARG A 558 -11.81 -19.17 -18.29
CA ARG A 558 -13.02 -19.50 -17.53
C ARG A 558 -13.38 -18.27 -16.72
N LYS A 559 -14.62 -17.84 -16.90
CA LYS A 559 -15.11 -16.62 -16.30
C LYS A 559 -15.68 -16.94 -14.93
N ARG A 560 -15.45 -16.05 -13.96
CA ARG A 560 -16.14 -16.03 -12.67
C ARG A 560 -16.86 -14.70 -12.50
N THR A 561 -18.11 -14.76 -12.06
CA THR A 561 -18.87 -13.57 -11.70
C THR A 561 -18.72 -13.28 -10.23
N ILE A 562 -18.44 -12.03 -9.92
CA ILE A 562 -18.26 -11.49 -8.57
C ILE A 562 -19.30 -10.40 -8.40
N VAL A 563 -20.03 -10.43 -7.30
CA VAL A 563 -20.95 -9.35 -6.92
C VAL A 563 -20.30 -8.55 -5.81
N THR A 564 -20.04 -7.27 -6.10
CA THR A 564 -19.42 -6.34 -5.16
C THR A 564 -20.48 -5.38 -4.66
N VAL A 565 -20.67 -5.33 -3.35
CA VAL A 565 -21.60 -4.42 -2.67
C VAL A 565 -20.78 -3.33 -1.98
N THR A 566 -20.99 -2.07 -2.37
CA THR A 566 -20.20 -0.92 -1.90
C THR A 566 -21.05 0.02 -1.04
N CYS A 567 -20.56 0.33 0.16
CA CYS A 567 -21.09 1.43 0.97
C CYS A 567 -20.14 2.63 0.94
N HIS A 568 -20.70 3.84 0.99
CA HIS A 568 -19.92 5.06 0.84
C HIS A 568 -19.81 5.80 2.18
N ALA A 569 -18.61 6.17 2.59
CA ALA A 569 -18.35 6.91 3.83
C ALA A 569 -17.56 8.20 3.54
N ALA A 570 -18.05 9.36 4.00
CA ALA A 570 -17.37 10.64 3.84
C ALA A 570 -16.62 11.04 5.12
N ARG A 571 -15.37 11.46 5.03
CA ARG A 571 -14.59 11.89 6.20
C ARG A 571 -15.08 13.22 6.77
N GLU A 572 -15.09 13.37 8.09
CA GLU A 572 -15.31 14.66 8.74
C GLU A 572 -14.04 15.52 8.69
N SER A 573 -14.02 16.46 7.73
CA SER A 573 -12.84 17.25 7.37
C SER A 573 -12.56 18.45 8.31
N SER A 574 -13.47 18.76 9.25
CA SER A 574 -13.42 19.98 10.07
C SER A 574 -12.15 20.10 10.91
N TYR A 575 -11.73 19.00 11.54
CA TYR A 575 -10.49 18.90 12.30
C TYR A 575 -9.28 19.29 11.47
N PHE A 576 -9.17 18.76 10.24
CA PHE A 576 -8.02 19.00 9.36
C PHE A 576 -8.02 20.42 8.78
N TYR A 577 -9.18 21.05 8.59
CA TYR A 577 -9.23 22.46 8.21
C TYR A 577 -8.64 23.36 9.30
N TRP A 578 -8.99 23.15 10.56
CA TRP A 578 -8.51 23.97 11.67
C TRP A 578 -7.09 23.63 12.10
N ASN A 579 -6.78 22.35 12.26
CA ASN A 579 -5.48 21.93 12.80
C ASN A 579 -4.43 21.74 11.71
N GLY A 580 -4.81 21.50 10.45
CA GLY A 580 -3.88 21.36 9.32
C GLY A 580 -3.76 22.65 8.51
N PHE A 581 -4.79 22.95 7.73
CA PHE A 581 -4.76 24.06 6.76
C PHE A 581 -4.64 25.44 7.41
N CYS A 582 -5.42 25.70 8.46
CA CYS A 582 -5.41 26.99 9.14
C CYS A 582 -4.05 27.27 9.81
N LEU A 583 -3.42 26.29 10.44
CA LEU A 583 -2.09 26.49 11.04
C LEU A 583 -1.01 26.81 9.99
N ILE A 584 -0.96 26.09 8.87
CA ILE A 584 -0.02 26.39 7.78
C ILE A 584 -0.31 27.77 7.17
N PHE A 585 -1.59 28.10 6.98
CA PHE A 585 -2.02 29.42 6.53
C PHE A 585 -1.54 30.52 7.47
N LEU A 586 -1.72 30.36 8.79
CA LEU A 586 -1.31 31.34 9.80
C LEU A 586 0.21 31.51 9.84
N ILE A 587 0.98 30.42 9.77
CA ILE A 587 2.46 30.51 9.69
C ILE A 587 2.88 31.31 8.45
N THR A 588 2.24 31.05 7.30
CA THR A 588 2.53 31.76 6.06
C THR A 588 2.07 33.22 6.13
N LEU A 589 0.93 33.50 6.75
CA LEU A 589 0.40 34.84 6.96
C LEU A 589 1.33 35.69 7.85
N ILE A 590 1.82 35.10 8.95
CA ILE A 590 2.78 35.76 9.85
C ILE A 590 4.07 36.10 9.10
N SER A 591 4.49 35.32 8.09
CA SER A 591 5.69 35.65 7.31
C SER A 591 5.59 37.00 6.60
N TYR A 592 4.39 37.43 6.20
CA TYR A 592 4.18 38.74 5.57
C TYR A 592 4.34 39.91 6.53
N THR A 593 4.29 39.68 7.84
CA THR A 593 4.60 40.73 8.83
C THR A 593 6.08 41.16 8.75
N CYS A 594 6.96 40.32 8.20
CA CYS A 594 8.39 40.64 8.01
C CYS A 594 8.62 41.83 7.06
N TYR A 595 7.67 42.14 6.17
CA TYR A 595 7.75 43.32 5.30
C TYR A 595 7.60 44.65 6.07
N PHE A 596 6.99 44.62 7.26
CA PHE A 596 6.84 45.82 8.10
C PHE A 596 8.07 46.12 8.96
N ILE A 597 8.95 45.13 9.19
CA ILE A 597 10.27 45.37 9.80
C ILE A 597 11.07 46.25 8.85
N PRO A 598 11.76 47.33 9.24
CA PRO A 598 12.46 48.19 8.29
C PRO A 598 13.52 47.45 7.41
N PRO A 599 13.70 47.80 6.12
CA PRO A 599 14.67 47.13 5.22
C PRO A 599 16.13 47.18 5.68
N HIS A 600 16.49 48.20 6.47
CA HIS A 600 17.83 48.32 7.04
C HIS A 600 18.12 47.26 8.12
N GLN A 601 17.08 46.68 8.74
CA GLN A 601 17.20 45.59 9.71
C GLN A 601 17.10 44.23 9.02
N MET A 602 17.97 43.99 8.03
CA MET A 602 17.92 42.78 7.21
C MET A 602 18.07 41.48 8.02
N VAL A 603 18.83 41.52 9.11
CA VAL A 603 19.02 40.37 9.99
C VAL A 603 17.71 39.92 10.60
N ASN A 604 16.96 40.84 11.21
CA ASN A 604 15.69 40.54 11.85
C ASN A 604 14.73 39.90 10.84
N ARG A 605 14.69 40.44 9.61
CA ARG A 605 13.87 39.89 8.52
C ARG A 605 14.28 38.46 8.13
N ILE A 606 15.57 38.24 7.86
CA ILE A 606 16.09 36.93 7.41
C ILE A 606 15.92 35.89 8.52
N GLN A 607 16.21 36.25 9.77
CA GLN A 607 16.11 35.34 10.90
C GLN A 607 14.65 34.93 11.16
N THR A 608 13.71 35.89 11.21
CA THR A 608 12.30 35.60 11.45
C THR A 608 11.71 34.78 10.29
N SER A 609 11.99 35.14 9.04
CA SER A 609 11.49 34.39 7.87
C SER A 609 12.07 32.97 7.77
N SER A 610 13.35 32.77 8.07
CA SER A 610 13.98 31.44 8.12
C SER A 610 13.41 30.58 9.25
N THR A 611 13.09 31.20 10.40
CA THR A 611 12.46 30.49 11.53
C THR A 611 11.05 30.02 11.16
N LEU A 612 10.26 30.86 10.49
CA LEU A 612 8.90 30.48 10.04
C LEU A 612 8.93 29.37 8.98
N LEU A 613 9.92 29.40 8.08
CA LEU A 613 10.16 28.32 7.13
C LEU A 613 10.44 27.00 7.85
N LEU A 614 11.31 27.02 8.87
CA LEU A 614 11.60 25.84 9.70
C LEU A 614 10.35 25.30 10.39
N THR A 615 9.56 26.19 11.00
CA THR A 615 8.31 25.81 11.66
C THR A 615 7.36 25.15 10.66
N SER A 616 7.23 25.69 9.44
CA SER A 616 6.39 25.12 8.40
C SER A 616 6.85 23.73 7.94
N ILE A 617 8.17 23.54 7.74
CA ILE A 617 8.75 22.23 7.36
C ILE A 617 8.51 21.19 8.46
N THR A 618 8.76 21.56 9.72
CA THR A 618 8.59 20.66 10.87
C THR A 618 7.12 20.29 11.08
N PHE A 619 6.23 21.27 10.97
CA PHE A 619 4.80 21.06 11.09
C PHE A 619 4.30 20.11 10.01
N ARG A 620 4.70 20.33 8.76
CA ARG A 620 4.35 19.47 7.64
C ARG A 620 4.76 18.01 7.88
N TRP A 621 5.99 17.79 8.33
CA TRP A 621 6.45 16.43 8.60
C TRP A 621 5.63 15.77 9.71
N THR A 622 5.31 16.52 10.77
CA THR A 622 4.48 16.03 11.88
C THR A 622 3.10 15.59 11.38
N VAL A 623 2.47 16.38 10.53
CA VAL A 623 1.17 16.03 9.92
C VAL A 623 1.28 14.79 9.02
N ASN A 624 2.35 14.67 8.24
CA ASN A 624 2.54 13.53 7.35
C ASN A 624 2.74 12.19 8.09
N ARG A 625 3.11 12.21 9.39
CA ARG A 625 3.15 10.99 10.21
C ARG A 625 1.77 10.49 10.61
N SER A 626 0.76 11.35 10.59
CA SER A 626 -0.62 10.96 10.90
C SER A 626 -1.35 10.34 9.70
N LEU A 627 -0.71 10.33 8.53
CA LEU A 627 -1.21 9.72 7.31
C LEU A 627 -0.41 8.46 6.97
N PRO A 628 -1.06 7.46 6.35
CA PRO A 628 -0.32 6.35 5.76
C PRO A 628 0.65 6.87 4.69
N THR A 629 1.75 6.16 4.49
CA THR A 629 2.81 6.50 3.54
C THR A 629 2.35 6.27 2.10
N ILE A 630 1.60 7.23 1.57
CA ILE A 630 1.16 7.20 0.18
C ILE A 630 2.25 7.70 -0.77
N SER A 631 2.30 7.12 -1.96
CA SER A 631 3.32 7.44 -2.96
C SER A 631 3.08 8.75 -3.74
N TYR A 632 1.86 9.29 -3.66
CA TYR A 632 1.44 10.52 -4.33
C TYR A 632 1.15 11.65 -3.32
N LEU A 633 1.10 12.88 -3.81
CA LEU A 633 0.83 14.06 -2.97
C LEU A 633 -0.67 14.24 -2.72
N THR A 634 -1.08 14.26 -1.44
CA THR A 634 -2.44 14.66 -1.05
C THR A 634 -2.73 16.13 -1.39
N THR A 635 -3.99 16.53 -1.38
CA THR A 635 -4.39 17.94 -1.43
C THR A 635 -3.73 18.77 -0.32
N MET A 636 -3.65 18.23 0.90
CA MET A 636 -2.98 18.90 2.01
C MET A 636 -1.47 19.07 1.78
N ASP A 637 -0.80 18.06 1.22
CA ASP A 637 0.62 18.14 0.84
C ASP A 637 0.88 19.22 -0.20
N LYS A 638 0.05 19.28 -1.24
CA LYS A 638 0.17 20.28 -2.32
C LYS A 638 0.10 21.71 -1.75
N TYR A 639 -0.83 21.95 -0.83
CA TYR A 639 -0.94 23.25 -0.15
C TYR A 639 0.26 23.54 0.74
N GLY A 640 0.68 22.57 1.57
CA GLY A 640 1.85 22.71 2.43
C GLY A 640 3.12 23.03 1.63
N ILE A 641 3.36 22.33 0.51
CA ILE A 641 4.48 22.60 -0.40
C ILE A 641 4.37 24.01 -0.98
N ALA A 642 3.20 24.42 -1.48
CA ALA A 642 3.01 25.75 -2.04
C ALA A 642 3.31 26.87 -1.02
N CYS A 643 2.88 26.69 0.24
CA CYS A 643 3.21 27.60 1.34
C CYS A 643 4.72 27.65 1.62
N ILE A 644 5.41 26.50 1.64
CA ILE A 644 6.87 26.45 1.80
C ILE A 644 7.58 27.21 0.67
N PHE A 645 7.15 27.04 -0.59
CA PHE A 645 7.70 27.82 -1.71
C PHE A 645 7.46 29.33 -1.55
N SER A 646 6.27 29.74 -1.09
CA SER A 646 5.98 31.15 -0.78
C SER A 646 6.91 31.69 0.32
N LEU A 647 7.17 30.91 1.36
CA LEU A 647 8.09 31.27 2.44
C LEU A 647 9.53 31.43 1.93
N VAL A 648 10.02 30.48 1.13
CA VAL A 648 11.34 30.57 0.50
C VAL A 648 11.44 31.81 -0.40
N GLY A 649 10.39 32.10 -1.19
CA GLY A 649 10.30 33.30 -2.00
C GLY A 649 10.40 34.59 -1.17
N ASN A 650 9.73 34.65 -0.02
CA ASN A 650 9.83 35.78 0.90
C ASN A 650 11.24 35.92 1.50
N VAL A 651 11.90 34.83 1.89
CA VAL A 651 13.29 34.85 2.38
C VAL A 651 14.22 35.40 1.28
N ILE A 652 14.09 34.91 0.05
CA ILE A 652 14.91 35.37 -1.09
C ILE A 652 14.66 36.87 -1.36
N TRP A 653 13.41 37.32 -1.31
CA TRP A 653 13.09 38.74 -1.48
C TRP A 653 13.72 39.61 -0.38
N HIS A 654 13.58 39.22 0.90
CA HIS A 654 14.17 39.95 2.02
C HIS A 654 15.70 40.04 1.92
N THR A 655 16.32 38.98 1.40
CA THR A 655 17.75 38.93 1.09
C THR A 655 18.11 39.91 -0.02
N PHE A 656 17.35 39.90 -1.11
CA PHE A 656 17.57 40.77 -2.26
C PHE A 656 17.41 42.27 -1.92
N ILE A 657 16.33 42.64 -1.21
CA ILE A 657 16.12 44.04 -0.81
C ILE A 657 17.17 44.50 0.23
N GLY A 658 17.60 43.60 1.12
CA GLY A 658 18.69 43.87 2.07
C GLY A 658 20.01 44.16 1.34
N TYR A 659 20.31 43.37 0.31
CA TYR A 659 21.48 43.57 -0.55
C TYR A 659 21.45 44.90 -1.30
N LEU A 660 20.34 45.20 -1.99
CA LEU A 660 20.18 46.48 -2.71
C LEU A 660 20.28 47.67 -1.75
N THR A 661 19.73 47.54 -0.54
CA THR A 661 19.86 48.56 0.50
C THR A 661 21.32 48.77 0.88
N PHE A 662 22.11 47.71 1.05
CA PHE A 662 23.53 47.82 1.38
C PHE A 662 24.37 48.46 0.26
N GLU A 663 24.08 48.15 -1.00
CA GLU A 663 24.88 48.59 -2.16
C GLU A 663 24.57 50.03 -2.62
N TYR A 664 23.29 50.45 -2.61
CA TYR A 664 22.86 51.73 -3.19
C TYR A 664 22.74 52.89 -2.19
N THR A 665 22.68 52.63 -0.88
CA THR A 665 22.58 53.70 0.15
C THR A 665 23.73 54.72 0.14
N PRO A 666 25.00 54.38 -0.23
CA PRO A 666 26.08 55.37 -0.30
C PRO A 666 25.98 56.38 -1.46
N ASN A 667 25.24 56.07 -2.54
CA ASN A 667 25.30 56.81 -3.81
C ASN A 667 24.15 57.80 -4.04
N PHE A 668 23.08 57.74 -3.23
CA PHE A 668 21.92 58.64 -3.34
C PHE A 668 21.94 59.69 -2.24
N SER A 669 22.29 60.94 -2.58
CA SER A 669 22.27 62.10 -1.67
C SER A 669 20.85 62.59 -1.32
N SER A 670 19.82 62.06 -1.97
CA SER A 670 18.41 62.40 -1.74
C SER A 670 17.64 61.18 -1.19
N ASN A 671 17.29 61.20 0.09
CA ASN A 671 16.34 60.29 0.78
C ASN A 671 16.35 58.81 0.34
N PRO A 672 17.45 58.05 0.61
CA PRO A 672 17.56 56.62 0.25
C PRO A 672 16.46 55.73 0.86
N HIS A 673 15.83 56.17 1.95
CA HIS A 673 14.76 55.42 2.62
C HIS A 673 13.47 55.33 1.79
N MET A 674 13.18 56.31 0.93
CA MET A 674 11.87 56.36 0.25
C MET A 674 11.71 55.30 -0.85
N TRP A 675 12.74 55.04 -1.65
CA TRP A 675 12.62 54.07 -2.75
C TRP A 675 12.58 52.64 -2.20
N GLN A 676 13.38 52.34 -1.17
CA GLN A 676 13.44 51.02 -0.52
C GLN A 676 12.09 50.64 0.08
N VAL A 677 11.49 51.57 0.82
CA VAL A 677 10.16 51.36 1.41
C VAL A 677 9.09 51.26 0.33
N LYS A 678 9.19 52.02 -0.77
CA LYS A 678 8.25 51.90 -1.90
C LYS A 678 8.37 50.54 -2.59
N THR A 679 9.58 50.08 -2.90
CA THR A 679 9.80 48.78 -3.55
C THR A 679 9.34 47.62 -2.67
N ASP A 680 9.60 47.70 -1.37
CA ASP A 680 9.23 46.66 -0.43
C ASP A 680 7.71 46.62 -0.18
N ARG A 681 7.04 47.79 -0.15
CA ARG A 681 5.57 47.88 -0.13
C ARG A 681 4.94 47.31 -1.40
N ILE A 682 5.52 47.60 -2.57
CA ILE A 682 5.04 47.02 -3.83
C ILE A 682 5.18 45.50 -3.80
N ALA A 683 6.33 44.98 -3.37
CA ALA A 683 6.55 43.55 -3.28
C ALA A 683 5.65 42.87 -2.25
N PHE A 684 5.40 43.51 -1.10
CA PHE A 684 4.38 43.07 -0.16
C PHE A 684 3.01 43.00 -0.84
N CYS A 685 2.54 44.08 -1.46
CA CYS A 685 1.24 44.10 -2.14
C CYS A 685 1.13 43.02 -3.21
N VAL A 686 2.16 42.82 -4.03
CA VAL A 686 2.18 41.82 -5.10
C VAL A 686 2.21 40.41 -4.52
N SER A 687 3.19 40.08 -3.67
CA SER A 687 3.36 38.74 -3.09
C SER A 687 2.17 38.35 -2.22
N PHE A 688 1.69 39.26 -1.38
CA PHE A 688 0.50 39.04 -0.56
C PHE A 688 -0.76 38.88 -1.41
N SER A 689 -0.96 39.69 -2.45
CA SER A 689 -2.12 39.53 -3.34
C SER A 689 -2.06 38.19 -4.09
N ILE A 690 -0.90 37.78 -4.59
CA ILE A 690 -0.71 36.47 -5.23
C ILE A 690 -1.04 35.35 -4.25
N PHE A 691 -0.54 35.44 -3.01
CA PHE A 691 -0.81 34.43 -1.99
C PHE A 691 -2.29 34.37 -1.60
N ILE A 692 -2.94 35.51 -1.38
CA ILE A 692 -4.37 35.55 -1.06
C ILE A 692 -5.21 35.05 -2.23
N LEU A 693 -4.90 35.43 -3.48
CA LEU A 693 -5.60 34.90 -4.66
C LEU A 693 -5.40 33.39 -4.80
N ALA A 694 -4.18 32.90 -4.61
CA ALA A 694 -3.88 31.47 -4.64
C ALA A 694 -4.58 30.71 -3.50
N HIS A 695 -4.62 31.28 -2.30
CA HIS A 695 -5.33 30.72 -1.15
C HIS A 695 -6.85 30.71 -1.39
N MET A 696 -7.42 31.80 -1.90
CA MET A 696 -8.85 31.86 -2.25
C MET A 696 -9.19 30.86 -3.35
N PHE A 697 -8.38 30.76 -4.40
CA PHE A 697 -8.53 29.74 -5.43
C PHE A 697 -8.46 28.33 -4.82
N PHE A 698 -7.48 28.08 -3.95
CA PHE A 698 -7.32 26.79 -3.29
C PHE A 698 -8.50 26.46 -2.38
N VAL A 699 -9.00 27.40 -1.57
CA VAL A 699 -10.18 27.20 -0.71
C VAL A 699 -11.42 26.96 -1.56
N ILE A 700 -11.62 27.72 -2.64
CA ILE A 700 -12.73 27.49 -3.57
C ILE A 700 -12.63 26.10 -4.17
N TRP A 701 -11.45 25.68 -4.62
CA TRP A 701 -11.22 24.36 -5.18
C TRP A 701 -11.44 23.24 -4.15
N LEU A 702 -10.89 23.41 -2.94
CA LEU A 702 -11.01 22.51 -1.80
C LEU A 702 -12.45 22.36 -1.34
N LEU A 703 -13.28 23.40 -1.43
CA LEU A 703 -14.70 23.31 -1.11
C LEU A 703 -15.50 22.78 -2.30
N ALA A 704 -15.23 23.23 -3.53
CA ALA A 704 -16.02 22.89 -4.70
C ALA A 704 -15.93 21.41 -5.09
N VAL A 705 -14.73 20.82 -5.06
CA VAL A 705 -14.52 19.42 -5.47
C VAL A 705 -15.29 18.45 -4.54
N PRO A 706 -15.14 18.53 -3.21
CA PRO A 706 -15.83 17.64 -2.28
C PRO A 706 -17.31 17.97 -2.18
N LEU A 707 -17.71 19.26 -2.21
CA LEU A 707 -19.13 19.61 -2.21
C LEU A 707 -19.83 19.04 -3.45
N ASN A 708 -19.19 19.00 -4.61
CA ASN A 708 -19.78 18.39 -5.80
C ASN A 708 -19.94 16.87 -5.61
N HIS A 709 -18.91 16.19 -5.11
CA HIS A 709 -18.98 14.74 -4.85
C HIS A 709 -20.02 14.38 -3.78
N ARG A 710 -19.99 15.07 -2.62
CA ARG A 710 -20.97 14.91 -1.54
C ARG A 710 -22.38 15.28 -1.98
N ARG A 711 -22.56 16.29 -2.84
CA ARG A 711 -23.88 16.62 -3.43
C ARG A 711 -24.40 15.48 -4.31
N LYS A 712 -23.54 14.83 -5.10
CA LYS A 712 -23.94 13.66 -5.90
C LYS A 712 -24.38 12.51 -4.99
N MET A 713 -23.62 12.21 -3.94
CA MET A 713 -23.97 11.18 -2.96
C MET A 713 -25.26 11.52 -2.18
N ASN A 714 -25.44 12.76 -1.74
CA ASN A 714 -26.66 13.22 -1.09
C ASN A 714 -27.89 13.11 -2.02
N LYS A 715 -27.72 13.34 -3.33
CA LYS A 715 -28.80 13.15 -4.31
C LYS A 715 -29.18 11.67 -4.44
N LYS A 716 -28.21 10.75 -4.43
CA LYS A 716 -28.46 9.29 -4.41
C LYS A 716 -29.22 8.88 -3.13
N ASP A 717 -28.81 9.38 -1.97
CA ASP A 717 -29.52 9.16 -0.70
C ASP A 717 -30.96 9.70 -0.73
N ALA A 718 -31.15 10.90 -1.28
CA ALA A 718 -32.47 11.49 -1.43
C ALA A 718 -33.36 10.67 -2.38
N ALA A 719 -32.81 10.17 -3.49
CA ALA A 719 -33.51 9.30 -4.41
C ALA A 719 -33.92 7.97 -3.75
N LEU A 720 -33.04 7.37 -2.95
CA LEU A 720 -33.34 6.17 -2.16
C LEU A 720 -34.51 6.43 -1.20
N ASN A 721 -34.50 7.55 -0.48
CA ASN A 721 -35.59 7.92 0.44
C ASN A 721 -36.92 8.19 -0.27
N LEU A 722 -36.92 8.65 -1.52
CA LEU A 722 -38.13 8.80 -2.33
C LEU A 722 -38.69 7.45 -2.81
N THR A 723 -37.83 6.45 -3.01
CA THR A 723 -38.25 5.09 -3.41
C THR A 723 -38.74 4.23 -2.25
N LYS A 724 -38.48 4.62 -1.00
CA LYS A 724 -39.09 3.96 0.16
C LYS A 724 -40.60 4.21 0.12
N PRO A 725 -41.46 3.17 0.14
CA PRO A 725 -42.88 3.41 0.30
C PRO A 725 -43.07 4.21 1.59
N LYS A 726 -43.93 5.23 1.57
CA LYS A 726 -44.41 5.94 2.77
C LYS A 726 -45.26 4.99 3.62
N GLY A 727 -44.66 3.90 4.09
CA GLY A 727 -45.25 2.91 4.98
C GLY A 727 -44.90 3.30 6.40
N LYS A 728 -45.90 3.87 7.10
CA LYS A 728 -45.97 4.16 8.54
C LYS A 728 -44.70 4.77 9.15
N ARG A 729 -44.80 6.05 9.54
CA ARG A 729 -44.01 6.64 10.65
C ARG A 729 -43.75 5.52 11.67
N SER A 730 -42.49 5.12 11.85
CA SER A 730 -42.14 4.38 13.05
C SER A 730 -42.53 5.30 14.20
N LEU A 731 -43.59 4.94 14.92
CA LEU A 731 -43.89 5.53 16.21
C LEU A 731 -42.57 5.51 16.97
N ARG A 732 -42.11 6.70 17.38
CA ARG A 732 -40.94 6.81 18.23
C ARG A 732 -41.19 5.88 19.41
N VAL A 733 -40.22 5.06 19.75
CA VAL A 733 -40.26 4.19 20.94
C VAL A 733 -40.41 5.02 22.24
N THR A 734 -40.24 6.35 22.18
CA THR A 734 -40.55 7.28 23.28
C THR A 734 -42.05 7.52 23.52
N ASP A 735 -42.93 7.22 22.56
CA ASP A 735 -44.36 7.52 22.69
C ASP A 735 -45.17 6.31 23.25
N ILE A 736 -44.59 5.11 23.26
CA ILE A 736 -45.22 3.88 23.80
C ILE A 736 -45.13 3.83 25.34
N GLU A 737 -44.13 4.48 25.94
CA GLU A 737 -44.01 4.58 27.41
C GLU A 737 -44.93 5.65 28.02
N ILE A 738 -45.34 6.66 27.25
CA ILE A 738 -46.29 7.68 27.72
C ILE A 738 -47.74 7.16 27.61
N GLU A 739 -48.08 6.37 26.59
CA GLU A 739 -49.41 5.76 26.50
C GLU A 739 -49.63 4.67 27.56
N ARG A 740 -48.61 3.85 27.89
CA ARG A 740 -48.72 2.85 28.96
C ARG A 740 -48.91 3.47 30.34
N SER A 741 -48.23 4.56 30.68
CA SER A 741 -48.42 5.24 31.98
C SER A 741 -49.76 5.98 32.08
N SER A 742 -50.30 6.50 30.98
CA SER A 742 -51.63 7.13 30.95
C SER A 742 -52.79 6.13 31.02
N SER A 743 -52.59 4.91 30.50
CA SER A 743 -53.59 3.84 30.56
C SER A 743 -53.66 3.17 31.94
N SER A 744 -52.54 3.03 32.66
CA SER A 744 -52.52 2.52 34.03
C SER A 744 -53.10 3.50 35.06
N ALA A 745 -52.99 4.82 34.81
CA ALA A 745 -53.59 5.85 35.66
C ALA A 745 -55.13 5.91 35.50
N ARG A 746 -55.66 5.72 34.29
CA ARG A 746 -57.12 5.70 34.04
C ARG A 746 -57.82 4.45 34.58
N ILE A 747 -57.14 3.30 34.63
CA ILE A 747 -57.70 2.07 35.20
C ILE A 747 -57.72 2.11 36.74
N ALA A 748 -56.83 2.88 37.37
CA ALA A 748 -56.83 3.09 38.81
C ALA A 748 -57.93 4.07 39.28
N ASP A 749 -58.22 5.11 38.50
CA ASP A 749 -59.30 6.07 38.82
C ASP A 749 -60.71 5.50 38.60
N ASP A 750 -60.91 4.64 37.59
CA ASP A 750 -62.20 3.98 37.36
C ASP A 750 -62.48 2.83 38.36
N ALA A 751 -61.45 2.25 38.98
CA ALA A 751 -61.61 1.24 40.04
C ALA A 751 -61.93 1.86 41.42
N MET A 752 -61.62 3.14 41.65
CA MET A 752 -61.89 3.82 42.92
C MET A 752 -63.28 4.49 42.97
N ASN A 753 -63.95 4.69 41.84
CA ASN A 753 -65.31 5.24 41.74
C ASN A 753 -66.44 4.19 41.75
N LEU A 754 -66.13 2.89 41.83
CA LEU A 754 -67.11 1.79 41.89
C LEU A 754 -67.33 1.22 43.31
N GLN A 755 -66.79 1.88 44.34
CA GLN A 755 -67.05 1.55 45.76
C GLN A 755 -67.82 2.65 46.52
N THR A 756 -68.46 3.59 45.83
CA THR A 756 -69.43 4.52 46.45
C THR A 756 -70.67 4.64 45.56
N ILE A 757 -71.60 3.69 45.73
CA ILE A 757 -73.08 3.77 45.72
C ILE A 757 -73.64 2.36 45.84
#